data_AF-A0A024TPQ8-F1
#
_entry.id   AF-A0A024TPQ8-F1
#
_cell.length_a   1.000
_cell.length_b   1.000
_cell.length_c   1.000
_cell.angle_alpha   90.00
_cell.angle_beta   90.00
_cell.angle_gamma   90.00
#
_symmetry.space_group_name_H-M   'P 1'
#
loop_
_entity.id
_entity.type
_entity.pdbx_description
1 polymer ?
#
loop_
_entity_poly.entity_id
_entity_poly.type
_entity_poly.pdbx_seq_one_letter_code
_entity_poly.pdbx_strand_id
1 'polypeptide(L)'
;MLFLTILLVVSSEGLRGVLQDTFAYLASYPSLFLLFLLFGFGVAVASSIIHFHLAKRGNATTTPLTCYDCEQQNKTKGSTKNNKKAKRQADNVGILAMEVYFPANYIDQSDLEQYDGVGAGKYTKGLAQEKMSFTGDREDVNSIALTAVKQLLEKYDIQPSQIGRLEVGTETMVDLCKSTKTVIMDLFHEHGNYDLEGVTSVNACYGGTAALFNSVAWVESKAWDGRYALVVCGDIAVYAKGPARPTSGCGAVAMLIGPNAPLVMESELRTTFSENMWDFYKPDPHSEYPTVDGKFSQSCYLKTLDDCYRRFCSKNELAGVTKNGQFFDVAANDYVLFHSPYNKLAQKGFARIVFNDFLRNPTLPQYEKLKKWHGAALEETYYDRELEAASREVSLNMWNRMVEPSCFASRHIGNCYTASVYINLACLVDTARSALHGKRLMLFSYGSGAVGSIFSFRCVRPESTEVAVPAFTVERMSDCLNLAQRLNKRLKRTPEEFNAHMDLRESSHGMKSYTPVQSIESLFPGTYYLVGVDDKHRRKYARKPLNASLSFVALPSPTVAVEPSATSVAALPTSVVPAKPALVEVLVTGVAAGAPGLKSTNLTALLEGVNCIEPVSDAAKTAMVAKNVVQLKKDGAAVRRLPVTSVNETIQLAAPMAVVDLVKDFGLPKSLVEGMDDASACAVAAGLRALQQAGLVAGTVENGWGNWRLTDALATSTGVLFAASFPALDACVKEVSRSYTDPAYEFDRKLLFRLLVQANAQLAQIVGAKGPNAHVNATCAGTTVALTMAQDWIRSGKCQRVVVIAGDVAANETLLPWIGSGFRSLGAASIASNVSDAALPFDSRRNGMLLGSGAVGLVLEAAGASTLQRFPAGSPSVQLVASQLSNSAFHGASLDKEHMAQELNRFLQAVETEHGIPRAVLAAEGVYYSHETCTQATPTSSCSFTELYMLRSAFGDAGLDTLVLANTKAFTGHAMGVSFEEVIAVEGLKRGVLPPVVNFSSHDAHLSPRPLRLSKGGAYPHVKYALRFAAGFGSQIAFTLYMRK
;
A
#
# COMPACT_ATOMS: atom_id res chain seq x y z
N MET A 1 -26.22 -17.94 -48.41
CA MET A 1 -25.04 -18.64 -48.97
C MET A 1 -23.81 -17.76 -49.09
N LEU A 2 -23.89 -16.48 -49.51
CA LEU A 2 -22.73 -15.57 -49.54
C LEU A 2 -22.11 -15.28 -48.15
N PHE A 3 -22.90 -15.34 -47.08
CA PHE A 3 -22.44 -15.14 -45.69
C PHE A 3 -21.73 -16.37 -45.09
N LEU A 4 -21.94 -17.57 -45.65
CA LEU A 4 -21.26 -18.80 -45.22
C LEU A 4 -19.92 -19.01 -45.93
N THR A 5 -19.73 -18.41 -47.11
CA THR A 5 -18.46 -18.47 -47.85
C THR A 5 -17.39 -17.56 -47.22
N ILE A 6 -17.77 -16.52 -46.47
CA ILE A 6 -16.83 -15.59 -45.82
C ILE A 6 -16.32 -16.15 -44.49
N LEU A 7 -17.08 -17.00 -43.80
CA LEU A 7 -16.67 -17.60 -42.53
C LEU A 7 -15.79 -18.85 -42.68
N LEU A 8 -15.62 -19.37 -43.90
CA LEU A 8 -14.80 -20.56 -44.20
C LEU A 8 -13.43 -20.25 -44.83
N VAL A 9 -12.99 -18.99 -44.82
CA VAL A 9 -11.67 -18.58 -45.34
C VAL A 9 -10.93 -17.76 -44.29
N VAL A 10 -10.49 -18.40 -43.20
CA VAL A 10 -9.49 -17.85 -42.27
C VAL A 10 -8.41 -18.91 -42.03
N SER A 11 -7.73 -19.27 -43.11
CA SER A 11 -6.46 -19.99 -43.07
C SER A 11 -5.72 -19.80 -44.39
N SER A 12 -5.14 -18.63 -44.64
CA SER A 12 -4.05 -18.50 -45.61
C SER A 12 -3.23 -17.23 -45.37
N GLU A 13 -1.93 -17.34 -45.66
CA GLU A 13 -0.89 -16.31 -45.51
C GLU A 13 -1.07 -15.08 -46.44
N GLY A 14 -2.10 -15.06 -47.30
CA GLY A 14 -2.30 -14.02 -48.31
C GLY A 14 -2.77 -12.66 -47.78
N LEU A 15 -3.28 -12.58 -46.55
CA LEU A 15 -3.89 -11.34 -46.04
C LEU A 15 -2.89 -10.33 -45.45
N ARG A 16 -1.64 -10.73 -45.17
CA ARG A 16 -0.63 -9.82 -44.57
C ARG A 16 -0.20 -8.71 -45.53
N GLY A 17 -0.03 -9.02 -46.83
CA GLY A 17 0.35 -8.03 -47.84
C GLY A 17 -0.74 -6.99 -48.09
N VAL A 18 -2.00 -7.45 -48.24
CA VAL A 18 -3.14 -6.55 -48.50
C VAL A 18 -3.41 -5.62 -47.30
N LEU A 19 -3.27 -6.11 -46.06
CA LEU A 19 -3.44 -5.27 -44.88
C LEU A 19 -2.31 -4.26 -44.71
N GLN A 20 -1.06 -4.59 -45.05
CA GLN A 20 0.07 -3.66 -44.95
C GLN A 20 -0.05 -2.51 -45.96
N ASP A 21 -0.44 -2.80 -47.19
CA ASP A 21 -0.65 -1.79 -48.24
C ASP A 21 -1.89 -0.93 -47.97
N THR A 22 -2.94 -1.51 -47.39
CA THR A 22 -4.14 -0.77 -46.98
C THR A 22 -3.85 0.16 -45.80
N PHE A 23 -3.02 -0.24 -44.85
CA PHE A 23 -2.59 0.61 -43.73
C PHE A 23 -1.69 1.77 -44.18
N ALA A 24 -0.78 1.53 -45.14
CA ALA A 24 0.05 2.58 -45.71
C ALA A 24 -0.79 3.60 -46.52
N TYR A 25 -1.80 3.12 -47.26
CA TYR A 25 -2.72 3.97 -48.00
C TYR A 25 -3.65 4.79 -47.09
N LEU A 26 -4.17 4.20 -46.01
CA LEU A 26 -5.05 4.89 -45.05
C LEU A 26 -4.30 5.87 -44.14
N ALA A 27 -3.02 5.63 -43.82
CA ALA A 27 -2.20 6.57 -43.06
C ALA A 27 -1.95 7.91 -43.80
N SER A 28 -2.18 7.95 -45.11
CA SER A 28 -2.04 9.16 -45.93
C SER A 28 -3.30 10.05 -45.91
N TYR A 29 -4.42 9.60 -45.31
CA TYR A 29 -5.69 10.33 -45.25
C TYR A 29 -6.29 10.31 -43.83
N PRO A 30 -6.05 11.37 -43.02
CA PRO A 30 -6.38 11.38 -41.58
C PRO A 30 -7.86 11.12 -41.25
N SER A 31 -8.77 11.56 -42.12
CA SER A 31 -10.22 11.41 -41.96
C SER A 31 -10.72 9.98 -42.23
N LEU A 32 -10.08 9.23 -43.12
CA LEU A 32 -10.40 7.81 -43.36
C LEU A 32 -9.81 6.90 -42.28
N PHE A 33 -8.63 7.25 -41.75
CA PHE A 33 -8.01 6.52 -40.65
C PHE A 33 -8.84 6.60 -39.36
N LEU A 34 -9.42 7.76 -39.07
CA LEU A 34 -10.32 7.95 -37.94
C LEU A 34 -11.63 7.15 -38.10
N LEU A 35 -12.17 7.06 -39.33
CA LEU A 35 -13.36 6.24 -39.62
C LEU A 35 -13.09 4.73 -39.45
N PHE A 36 -11.89 4.27 -39.83
CA PHE A 36 -11.47 2.88 -39.68
C PHE A 36 -11.27 2.50 -38.19
N LEU A 37 -10.69 3.40 -37.39
CA LEU A 37 -10.57 3.22 -35.93
C LEU A 37 -11.94 3.19 -35.25
N LEU A 38 -12.87 4.06 -35.65
CA LEU A 38 -14.24 4.06 -35.13
C LEU A 38 -15.01 2.79 -35.51
N PHE A 39 -14.80 2.26 -36.72
CA PHE A 39 -15.41 1.00 -37.17
C PHE A 39 -14.82 -0.22 -36.43
N GLY A 40 -13.50 -0.25 -36.21
CA GLY A 40 -12.82 -1.29 -35.42
C GLY A 40 -13.27 -1.30 -33.95
N PHE A 41 -13.49 -0.12 -33.36
CA PHE A 41 -14.06 0.01 -32.02
C PHE A 41 -15.51 -0.47 -31.96
N GLY A 42 -16.31 -0.20 -33.00
CA GLY A 42 -17.67 -0.73 -33.15
C GLY A 42 -17.73 -2.26 -33.22
N VAL A 43 -16.79 -2.89 -33.93
CA VAL A 43 -16.69 -4.36 -34.05
C VAL A 43 -16.26 -5.01 -32.73
N ALA A 44 -15.34 -4.39 -31.98
CA ALA A 44 -14.93 -4.87 -30.66
C ALA A 44 -16.06 -4.79 -29.62
N VAL A 45 -16.86 -3.73 -29.68
CA VAL A 45 -18.06 -3.56 -28.84
C VAL A 45 -19.16 -4.56 -29.24
N ALA A 46 -19.39 -4.77 -30.54
CA ALA A 46 -20.36 -5.76 -31.03
C ALA A 46 -19.96 -7.21 -30.67
N SER A 47 -18.67 -7.55 -30.77
CA SER A 47 -18.13 -8.85 -30.35
C SER A 47 -18.34 -9.10 -28.85
N SER A 48 -18.11 -8.07 -28.03
CA SER A 48 -18.31 -8.13 -26.57
C SER A 48 -19.80 -8.29 -26.20
N ILE A 49 -20.70 -7.66 -26.96
CA ILE A 49 -22.16 -7.78 -26.78
C ILE A 49 -22.65 -9.17 -27.21
N ILE A 50 -22.12 -9.73 -28.31
CA ILE A 50 -22.44 -11.09 -28.78
C ILE A 50 -21.94 -12.14 -27.76
N HIS A 51 -20.75 -11.96 -27.19
CA HIS A 51 -20.22 -12.86 -26.16
C HIS A 51 -21.05 -12.82 -24.86
N PHE A 52 -21.55 -11.63 -24.50
CA PHE A 52 -22.45 -11.43 -23.37
C PHE A 52 -23.87 -12.03 -23.59
N HIS A 53 -24.34 -12.11 -24.84
CA HIS A 53 -25.63 -12.72 -25.17
C HIS A 53 -25.56 -14.24 -25.39
N LEU A 54 -24.43 -14.78 -25.85
CA LEU A 54 -24.22 -16.23 -25.97
C LEU A 54 -24.06 -16.91 -24.59
N ALA A 55 -23.54 -16.21 -23.58
CA ALA A 55 -23.46 -16.71 -22.20
C ALA A 55 -24.84 -16.86 -21.51
N LYS A 56 -25.90 -16.28 -22.07
CA LYS A 56 -27.25 -16.26 -21.45
C LYS A 56 -28.24 -17.28 -22.02
N ARG A 57 -27.86 -18.12 -23.00
CA ARG A 57 -28.80 -19.02 -23.71
C ARG A 57 -28.47 -20.52 -23.74
N GLY A 58 -27.46 -21.01 -23.04
CA GLY A 58 -27.17 -22.45 -22.98
C GLY A 58 -27.61 -23.11 -21.66
N ASN A 59 -28.84 -23.63 -21.62
CA ASN A 59 -29.30 -24.57 -20.59
C ASN A 59 -29.64 -25.90 -21.28
N ALA A 60 -29.29 -27.03 -20.63
CA ALA A 60 -29.47 -28.44 -21.03
C ALA A 60 -28.55 -28.93 -22.17
N THR A 61 -27.84 -30.08 -22.11
CA THR A 61 -27.89 -31.29 -21.27
C THR A 61 -26.66 -32.15 -21.60
N THR A 62 -26.04 -32.77 -20.58
CA THR A 62 -25.36 -34.11 -20.50
C THR A 62 -24.18 -34.04 -19.52
N THR A 63 -24.48 -34.15 -18.22
CA THR A 63 -24.25 -35.30 -17.30
C THR A 63 -22.88 -35.31 -16.61
N PRO A 64 -22.83 -35.53 -15.28
CA PRO A 64 -21.76 -35.04 -14.42
C PRO A 64 -20.81 -36.16 -13.95
N LEU A 65 -19.52 -35.82 -13.78
CA LEU A 65 -18.62 -36.60 -12.94
C LEU A 65 -18.73 -36.08 -11.51
N THR A 66 -19.18 -36.99 -10.67
CA THR A 66 -19.61 -36.85 -9.27
C THR A 66 -18.47 -36.49 -8.32
N CYS A 67 -18.73 -35.51 -7.46
CA CYS A 67 -18.06 -35.32 -6.19
C CYS A 67 -18.79 -36.18 -5.13
N TYR A 68 -18.18 -37.32 -4.77
CA TYR A 68 -18.36 -38.05 -3.49
C TYR A 68 -17.18 -37.57 -2.62
N ASP A 69 -17.24 -37.22 -1.33
CA ASP A 69 -18.18 -37.42 -0.24
C ASP A 69 -18.05 -36.25 0.75
N CYS A 70 -19.14 -35.61 1.14
CA CYS A 70 -19.19 -34.80 2.36
C CYS A 70 -20.60 -34.77 2.94
N GLU A 71 -21.17 -35.96 3.19
CA GLU A 71 -22.47 -36.06 3.85
C GLU A 71 -22.60 -37.36 4.67
N GLN A 72 -21.75 -37.54 5.68
CA GLN A 72 -22.11 -38.33 6.87
C GLN A 72 -21.43 -37.76 8.11
N GLN A 73 -22.16 -36.94 8.88
CA GLN A 73 -22.36 -37.08 10.33
C GLN A 73 -22.99 -35.81 10.90
N ASN A 74 -24.32 -35.73 10.78
CA ASN A 74 -25.14 -34.88 11.64
C ASN A 74 -26.27 -35.73 12.24
N LYS A 75 -25.92 -36.57 13.22
CA LYS A 75 -26.87 -37.14 14.19
C LYS A 75 -26.15 -37.35 15.53
N THR A 76 -26.17 -36.33 16.37
CA THR A 76 -26.51 -36.47 17.80
C THR A 76 -26.71 -35.09 18.41
N LYS A 77 -27.92 -34.86 18.93
CA LYS A 77 -28.27 -33.74 19.80
C LYS A 77 -27.49 -33.88 21.12
N GLY A 78 -26.94 -32.79 21.64
CA GLY A 78 -26.49 -32.74 23.03
C GLY A 78 -25.63 -31.53 23.40
N SER A 79 -26.23 -30.59 24.13
CA SER A 79 -25.60 -29.63 25.06
C SER A 79 -24.55 -28.63 24.55
N THR A 80 -24.98 -27.36 24.54
CA THR A 80 -24.23 -26.15 24.88
C THR A 80 -22.89 -26.33 25.59
N LYS A 81 -21.82 -25.72 25.06
CA LYS A 81 -20.86 -24.86 25.79
C LYS A 81 -19.91 -24.12 24.82
N ASN A 82 -19.71 -22.84 25.12
CA ASN A 82 -18.85 -21.89 24.43
C ASN A 82 -17.41 -22.41 24.25
N ASN A 83 -16.87 -22.30 23.03
CA ASN A 83 -15.42 -22.24 22.82
C ASN A 83 -15.08 -21.12 21.84
N LYS A 84 -14.42 -20.08 22.36
CA LYS A 84 -13.88 -18.94 21.61
C LYS A 84 -12.81 -19.46 20.63
N LYS A 85 -13.00 -19.25 19.33
CA LYS A 85 -11.93 -19.46 18.32
C LYS A 85 -10.80 -18.46 18.59
N ALA A 86 -9.65 -18.95 19.06
CA ALA A 86 -8.42 -18.18 19.12
C ALA A 86 -8.03 -17.72 17.71
N LYS A 87 -7.77 -16.42 17.55
CA LYS A 87 -7.30 -15.77 16.32
C LYS A 87 -5.90 -16.32 16.01
N ARG A 88 -5.70 -16.96 14.85
CA ARG A 88 -4.35 -17.33 14.36
C ARG A 88 -3.63 -16.04 13.96
N GLN A 89 -2.74 -15.53 14.79
CA GLN A 89 -1.78 -14.48 14.43
C GLN A 89 -0.41 -15.15 14.27
N ALA A 90 0.26 -14.89 13.14
CA ALA A 90 1.60 -15.41 12.87
C ALA A 90 2.62 -14.57 13.65
N ASP A 91 3.22 -15.15 14.68
CA ASP A 91 4.27 -14.49 15.45
C ASP A 91 5.66 -14.86 14.91
N ASN A 92 6.62 -13.95 15.08
CA ASN A 92 8.03 -14.17 14.74
C ASN A 92 8.24 -14.63 13.29
N VAL A 93 7.57 -13.95 12.34
CA VAL A 93 7.66 -14.27 10.92
C VAL A 93 9.05 -13.94 10.38
N GLY A 94 9.63 -14.86 9.62
CA GLY A 94 10.94 -14.67 9.03
C GLY A 94 11.42 -15.89 8.25
N ILE A 95 12.75 -16.01 8.11
CA ILE A 95 13.38 -17.07 7.32
C ILE A 95 13.55 -18.33 8.18
N LEU A 96 12.87 -19.40 7.79
CA LEU A 96 12.94 -20.74 8.39
C LEU A 96 14.11 -21.56 7.85
N ALA A 97 14.30 -21.52 6.53
CA ALA A 97 15.28 -22.32 5.81
C ALA A 97 15.83 -21.53 4.62
N MET A 98 17.09 -21.79 4.26
CA MET A 98 17.72 -21.21 3.08
C MET A 98 18.50 -22.26 2.30
N GLU A 99 18.56 -22.10 0.99
CA GLU A 99 19.41 -22.88 0.11
C GLU A 99 20.03 -21.99 -0.96
N VAL A 100 21.29 -22.24 -1.32
CA VAL A 100 22.02 -21.48 -2.33
C VAL A 100 22.43 -22.42 -3.47
N TYR A 101 22.18 -22.02 -4.70
CA TYR A 101 22.73 -22.65 -5.90
C TYR A 101 23.70 -21.70 -6.61
N PHE A 102 24.79 -22.25 -7.14
CA PHE A 102 25.72 -21.59 -8.03
C PHE A 102 26.29 -22.62 -9.03
N PRO A 103 26.66 -22.19 -10.25
CA PRO A 103 27.24 -23.09 -11.25
C PRO A 103 28.53 -23.76 -10.78
N ALA A 104 28.82 -24.92 -11.37
CA ALA A 104 30.04 -25.67 -11.08
C ALA A 104 31.30 -24.99 -11.64
N ASN A 105 31.20 -24.14 -12.66
CA ASN A 105 32.35 -23.48 -13.27
C ASN A 105 32.66 -22.14 -12.60
N TYR A 106 33.95 -21.84 -12.44
CA TYR A 106 34.42 -20.51 -12.06
C TYR A 106 35.72 -20.13 -12.79
N ILE A 107 35.99 -18.84 -12.86
CA ILE A 107 37.27 -18.27 -13.30
C ILE A 107 37.94 -17.52 -12.14
N ASP A 108 39.26 -17.65 -12.00
CA ASP A 108 40.05 -16.85 -11.05
C ASP A 108 40.25 -15.44 -11.60
N GLN A 109 40.00 -14.44 -10.76
CA GLN A 109 40.12 -13.02 -11.17
C GLN A 109 41.57 -12.64 -11.48
N SER A 110 42.56 -13.27 -10.84
CA SER A 110 43.98 -13.08 -11.17
C SER A 110 44.32 -13.53 -12.59
N ASP A 111 43.72 -14.63 -13.05
CA ASP A 111 43.97 -15.16 -14.39
C ASP A 111 43.30 -14.26 -15.43
N LEU A 112 42.12 -13.73 -15.10
CA LEU A 112 41.43 -12.75 -15.93
C LEU A 112 42.17 -11.40 -15.98
N GLU A 113 42.84 -10.96 -14.90
CA GLU A 113 43.70 -9.78 -14.91
C GLU A 113 44.85 -9.92 -15.93
N GLN A 114 45.50 -11.08 -15.93
CA GLN A 114 46.59 -11.38 -16.87
C GLN A 114 46.09 -11.44 -18.31
N TYR A 115 44.97 -12.12 -18.54
CA TYR A 115 44.37 -12.26 -19.87
C TYR A 115 43.91 -10.92 -20.45
N ASP A 116 43.28 -10.06 -19.65
CA ASP A 116 42.81 -8.74 -20.08
C ASP A 116 43.94 -7.70 -20.20
N GLY A 117 45.18 -8.06 -19.86
CA GLY A 117 46.34 -7.16 -19.91
C GLY A 117 46.25 -5.99 -18.93
N VAL A 118 45.61 -6.17 -17.78
CA VAL A 118 45.45 -5.13 -16.75
C VAL A 118 46.45 -5.30 -15.61
N GLY A 119 46.72 -4.22 -14.87
CA GLY A 119 47.64 -4.27 -13.73
C GLY A 119 47.19 -5.25 -12.65
N ALA A 120 48.13 -6.02 -12.10
CA ALA A 120 47.88 -6.97 -11.01
C ALA A 120 47.21 -6.29 -9.82
N GLY A 121 46.11 -6.86 -9.34
CA GLY A 121 45.31 -6.28 -8.27
C GLY A 121 44.12 -5.44 -8.75
N LYS A 122 43.95 -5.15 -10.04
CA LYS A 122 42.82 -4.34 -10.54
C LYS A 122 41.47 -4.97 -10.17
N TYR A 123 41.32 -6.28 -10.30
CA TYR A 123 40.11 -7.02 -9.98
C TYR A 123 40.19 -7.54 -8.53
N THR A 124 41.31 -8.16 -8.16
CA THR A 124 41.50 -8.81 -6.85
C THR A 124 41.60 -7.84 -5.67
N LYS A 125 42.07 -6.61 -5.88
CA LYS A 125 42.11 -5.55 -4.84
C LYS A 125 41.19 -4.38 -5.15
N GLY A 126 41.13 -3.97 -6.41
CA GLY A 126 40.34 -2.83 -6.88
C GLY A 126 38.84 -3.12 -6.82
N LEU A 127 38.40 -4.26 -7.35
CA LEU A 127 37.01 -4.73 -7.18
C LEU A 127 36.84 -5.57 -5.91
N ALA A 128 37.95 -6.08 -5.36
CA ALA A 128 37.99 -7.02 -4.26
C ALA A 128 37.22 -8.31 -4.57
N GLN A 129 37.39 -8.84 -5.79
CA GLN A 129 36.81 -10.10 -6.24
C GLN A 129 37.91 -11.15 -6.44
N GLU A 130 37.67 -12.40 -6.02
CA GLU A 130 38.67 -13.47 -6.11
C GLU A 130 38.33 -14.45 -7.23
N LYS A 131 37.06 -14.86 -7.31
CA LYS A 131 36.55 -15.80 -8.32
C LYS A 131 35.18 -15.37 -8.82
N MET A 132 34.84 -15.80 -10.03
CA MET A 132 33.58 -15.47 -10.67
C MET A 132 32.93 -16.73 -11.22
N SER A 133 31.72 -17.05 -10.74
CA SER A 133 30.89 -18.12 -11.27
C SER A 133 30.26 -17.70 -12.59
N PHE A 134 30.18 -18.64 -13.52
CA PHE A 134 29.48 -18.43 -14.79
C PHE A 134 28.89 -19.74 -15.28
N THR A 135 27.95 -19.63 -16.22
CA THR A 135 27.36 -20.77 -16.91
C THR A 135 27.36 -20.53 -18.41
N GLY A 136 27.15 -21.58 -19.21
CA GLY A 136 26.96 -21.47 -20.65
C GLY A 136 25.51 -21.75 -21.05
N ASP A 137 25.30 -22.65 -22.02
CA ASP A 137 23.99 -22.86 -22.67
C ASP A 137 23.10 -23.91 -21.97
N ARG A 138 23.64 -24.65 -21.00
CA ARG A 138 22.93 -25.67 -20.22
C ARG A 138 22.14 -25.12 -19.05
N GLU A 139 22.45 -23.92 -18.56
CA GLU A 139 21.73 -23.33 -17.43
C GLU A 139 21.17 -21.95 -17.77
N ASP A 140 19.94 -21.71 -17.35
CA ASP A 140 19.26 -20.42 -17.43
C ASP A 140 18.63 -20.07 -16.08
N VAL A 141 17.98 -18.90 -16.00
CA VAL A 141 17.34 -18.44 -14.76
C VAL A 141 16.35 -19.44 -14.18
N ASN A 142 15.63 -20.18 -15.04
CA ASN A 142 14.63 -21.15 -14.59
C ASN A 142 15.33 -22.39 -14.03
N SER A 143 16.40 -22.87 -14.69
CA SER A 143 17.10 -24.08 -14.25
C SER A 143 17.83 -23.86 -12.92
N ILE A 144 18.44 -22.69 -12.70
CA ILE A 144 19.08 -22.36 -11.41
C ILE A 144 18.03 -22.19 -10.29
N ALA A 145 16.86 -21.63 -10.60
CA ALA A 145 15.76 -21.47 -9.67
C ALA A 145 15.11 -22.82 -9.29
N LEU A 146 14.82 -23.66 -10.29
CA LEU A 146 14.35 -25.05 -10.09
C LEU A 146 15.32 -25.84 -9.21
N THR A 147 16.62 -25.67 -9.44
CA THR A 147 17.66 -26.36 -8.66
C THR A 147 17.67 -25.90 -7.20
N ALA A 148 17.66 -24.58 -6.94
CA ALA A 148 17.63 -24.04 -5.60
C ALA A 148 16.37 -24.48 -4.83
N VAL A 149 15.19 -24.43 -5.46
CA VAL A 149 13.93 -24.84 -4.85
C VAL A 149 13.92 -26.34 -4.54
N LYS A 150 14.26 -27.19 -5.52
CA LYS A 150 14.23 -28.64 -5.32
C LYS A 150 15.19 -29.07 -4.22
N GLN A 151 16.40 -28.48 -4.18
CA GLN A 151 17.37 -28.75 -3.12
C GLN A 151 16.87 -28.30 -1.74
N LEU A 152 16.20 -27.15 -1.63
CA LEU A 152 15.61 -26.70 -0.37
C LEU A 152 14.54 -27.68 0.10
N LEU A 153 13.59 -28.05 -0.77
CA LEU A 153 12.50 -28.96 -0.40
C LEU A 153 13.04 -30.31 0.07
N GLU A 154 14.05 -30.85 -0.62
CA GLU A 154 14.67 -32.13 -0.25
C GLU A 154 15.48 -32.05 1.04
N LYS A 155 16.37 -31.05 1.19
CA LYS A 155 17.26 -30.94 2.36
C LYS A 155 16.52 -30.68 3.68
N TYR A 156 15.39 -29.99 3.61
CA TYR A 156 14.57 -29.68 4.77
C TYR A 156 13.33 -30.56 4.89
N ASP A 157 13.17 -31.57 4.02
CA ASP A 157 12.02 -32.50 3.99
C ASP A 157 10.66 -31.76 3.98
N ILE A 158 10.55 -30.74 3.14
CA ILE A 158 9.34 -29.92 3.00
C ILE A 158 8.48 -30.51 1.89
N GLN A 159 7.26 -30.89 2.25
CA GLN A 159 6.30 -31.41 1.29
C GLN A 159 5.78 -30.26 0.41
N PRO A 160 5.72 -30.42 -0.92
CA PRO A 160 5.22 -29.37 -1.81
C PRO A 160 3.82 -28.85 -1.45
N SER A 161 2.97 -29.68 -0.83
CA SER A 161 1.64 -29.30 -0.32
C SER A 161 1.67 -28.30 0.84
N GLN A 162 2.81 -28.14 1.53
CA GLN A 162 3.00 -27.20 2.64
C GLN A 162 3.33 -25.78 2.18
N ILE A 163 3.45 -25.54 0.86
CA ILE A 163 3.71 -24.21 0.30
C ILE A 163 2.39 -23.60 -0.17
N GLY A 164 2.06 -22.40 0.31
CA GLY A 164 0.85 -21.63 -0.08
C GLY A 164 1.15 -20.35 -0.86
N ARG A 165 2.42 -19.94 -0.90
CA ARG A 165 2.90 -18.84 -1.74
C ARG A 165 4.27 -19.17 -2.31
N LEU A 166 4.49 -18.86 -3.59
CA LEU A 166 5.77 -18.95 -4.26
C LEU A 166 6.00 -17.67 -5.08
N GLU A 167 7.05 -16.91 -4.75
CA GLU A 167 7.37 -15.66 -5.43
C GLU A 167 8.83 -15.59 -5.85
N VAL A 168 9.09 -15.10 -7.06
CA VAL A 168 10.43 -15.05 -7.66
C VAL A 168 10.89 -13.61 -7.83
N GLY A 169 12.09 -13.28 -7.35
CA GLY A 169 12.82 -12.07 -7.71
C GLY A 169 13.88 -12.39 -8.76
N THR A 170 13.85 -11.72 -9.90
CA THR A 170 14.90 -11.84 -10.92
C THR A 170 14.90 -10.61 -11.82
N GLU A 171 16.04 -10.30 -12.42
CA GLU A 171 16.17 -9.37 -13.54
C GLU A 171 16.72 -10.06 -14.82
N THR A 172 16.82 -11.40 -14.78
CA THR A 172 17.25 -12.23 -15.90
C THR A 172 16.00 -12.77 -16.61
N MET A 173 15.48 -12.01 -17.57
CA MET A 173 14.23 -12.36 -18.25
C MET A 173 14.48 -13.27 -19.45
N VAL A 174 13.90 -14.47 -19.44
CA VAL A 174 13.89 -15.39 -20.60
C VAL A 174 12.56 -15.37 -21.38
N ASP A 175 11.53 -14.75 -20.81
CA ASP A 175 10.22 -14.51 -21.40
C ASP A 175 9.66 -13.21 -20.82
N LEU A 176 9.02 -12.37 -21.64
CA LEU A 176 8.51 -11.05 -21.23
C LEU A 176 7.18 -11.11 -20.46
N CYS A 177 6.45 -12.22 -20.56
CA CYS A 177 5.12 -12.39 -19.97
C CYS A 177 5.06 -13.60 -19.02
N LYS A 178 5.60 -14.74 -19.42
CA LYS A 178 5.58 -15.97 -18.61
C LYS A 178 6.62 -15.89 -17.50
N SER A 179 6.14 -15.74 -16.27
CA SER A 179 6.99 -15.71 -15.07
C SER A 179 7.76 -17.01 -14.82
N THR A 180 9.00 -16.91 -14.32
CA THR A 180 9.79 -18.04 -13.80
C THR A 180 9.03 -18.83 -12.73
N LYS A 181 8.18 -18.16 -11.92
CA LYS A 181 7.28 -18.80 -10.95
C LYS A 181 6.47 -19.93 -11.59
N THR A 182 5.90 -19.69 -12.77
CA THR A 182 5.07 -20.70 -13.45
C THR A 182 5.86 -21.87 -14.03
N VAL A 183 7.18 -21.76 -14.17
CA VAL A 183 8.05 -22.90 -14.53
C VAL A 183 8.35 -23.72 -13.28
N ILE A 184 8.60 -23.07 -12.14
CA ILE A 184 8.83 -23.75 -10.86
C ILE A 184 7.59 -24.54 -10.40
N MET A 185 6.39 -24.13 -10.80
CA MET A 185 5.14 -24.85 -10.53
C MET A 185 5.16 -26.33 -10.98
N ASP A 186 6.01 -26.72 -11.94
CA ASP A 186 6.19 -28.12 -12.33
C ASP A 186 6.58 -29.00 -11.13
N LEU A 187 7.33 -28.48 -10.16
CA LEU A 187 7.70 -29.19 -8.92
C LEU A 187 6.52 -29.40 -7.95
N PHE A 188 5.42 -28.68 -8.13
CA PHE A 188 4.25 -28.68 -7.25
C PHE A 188 3.05 -29.40 -7.89
N HIS A 189 2.94 -29.33 -9.22
CA HIS A 189 1.91 -30.01 -9.99
C HIS A 189 1.95 -31.53 -9.82
N GLU A 190 3.14 -32.13 -9.77
CA GLU A 190 3.31 -33.58 -9.53
C GLU A 190 2.72 -34.04 -8.18
N HIS A 191 2.53 -33.10 -7.25
CA HIS A 191 1.99 -33.33 -5.91
C HIS A 191 0.55 -32.78 -5.74
N GLY A 192 -0.11 -32.36 -6.83
CA GLY A 192 -1.48 -31.86 -6.81
C GLY A 192 -1.66 -30.49 -6.14
N ASN A 193 -0.58 -29.74 -5.87
CA ASN A 193 -0.68 -28.42 -5.26
C ASN A 193 -0.69 -27.31 -6.34
N TYR A 194 -1.89 -26.81 -6.66
CA TYR A 194 -2.10 -25.76 -7.67
C TYR A 194 -2.40 -24.39 -7.06
N ASP A 195 -2.80 -24.37 -5.78
CA ASP A 195 -3.22 -23.17 -5.06
C ASP A 195 -2.03 -22.54 -4.33
N LEU A 196 -1.19 -21.82 -5.08
CA LEU A 196 -0.05 -21.06 -4.57
C LEU A 196 -0.05 -19.64 -5.13
N GLU A 197 -0.20 -18.64 -4.27
CA GLU A 197 -0.05 -17.23 -4.63
C GLU A 197 1.38 -16.87 -5.08
N GLY A 198 1.55 -15.67 -5.63
CA GLY A 198 2.85 -15.11 -6.00
C GLY A 198 3.19 -15.24 -7.49
N VAL A 199 4.05 -14.34 -7.97
CA VAL A 199 4.50 -14.19 -9.37
C VAL A 199 5.99 -13.83 -9.42
N THR A 200 6.47 -13.22 -10.50
CA THR A 200 7.82 -12.67 -10.57
C THR A 200 7.80 -11.16 -10.30
N SER A 201 8.65 -10.71 -9.37
CA SER A 201 8.89 -9.31 -9.01
C SER A 201 10.21 -8.83 -9.62
N VAL A 202 10.16 -7.74 -10.40
CA VAL A 202 11.31 -7.25 -11.19
C VAL A 202 11.58 -5.76 -10.89
N ASN A 203 12.79 -5.48 -10.41
CA ASN A 203 13.44 -4.16 -10.46
C ASN A 203 14.93 -4.36 -10.23
N ALA A 204 15.70 -4.61 -11.29
CA ALA A 204 17.13 -4.92 -11.20
C ALA A 204 17.43 -5.90 -10.05
N CYS A 205 18.51 -5.66 -9.29
CA CYS A 205 18.93 -6.48 -8.16
C CYS A 205 18.01 -6.38 -6.91
N TYR A 206 16.91 -5.61 -6.94
CA TYR A 206 15.99 -5.45 -5.82
C TYR A 206 14.85 -6.49 -5.79
N GLY A 207 14.56 -7.15 -6.92
CA GLY A 207 13.39 -8.03 -7.08
C GLY A 207 13.27 -9.13 -6.00
N GLY A 208 14.39 -9.68 -5.54
CA GLY A 208 14.42 -10.68 -4.46
C GLY A 208 13.92 -10.15 -3.11
N THR A 209 14.25 -8.89 -2.80
CA THR A 209 13.78 -8.21 -1.59
C THR A 209 12.32 -7.83 -1.67
N ALA A 210 11.82 -7.44 -2.85
CA ALA A 210 10.39 -7.28 -3.08
C ALA A 210 9.63 -8.59 -2.81
N ALA A 211 10.11 -9.72 -3.37
CA ALA A 211 9.50 -11.03 -3.15
C ALA A 211 9.54 -11.48 -1.68
N LEU A 212 10.64 -11.22 -0.96
CA LEU A 212 10.73 -11.45 0.48
C LEU A 212 9.69 -10.63 1.25
N PHE A 213 9.60 -9.32 0.96
CA PHE A 213 8.69 -8.40 1.63
C PHE A 213 7.23 -8.77 1.39
N ASN A 214 6.88 -9.15 0.17
CA ASN A 214 5.55 -9.62 -0.18
C ASN A 214 5.20 -10.93 0.55
N SER A 215 6.16 -11.84 0.68
CA SER A 215 5.96 -13.13 1.34
C SER A 215 5.81 -13.00 2.86
N VAL A 216 6.62 -12.17 3.52
CA VAL A 216 6.46 -11.85 4.95
C VAL A 216 5.10 -11.19 5.19
N ALA A 217 4.74 -10.18 4.39
CA ALA A 217 3.46 -9.50 4.51
C ALA A 217 2.27 -10.45 4.27
N TRP A 218 2.39 -11.41 3.35
CA TRP A 218 1.35 -12.43 3.12
C TRP A 218 1.17 -13.33 4.35
N VAL A 219 2.26 -13.83 4.96
CA VAL A 219 2.19 -14.64 6.20
C VAL A 219 1.60 -13.84 7.37
N GLU A 220 1.91 -12.55 7.47
CA GLU A 220 1.34 -11.64 8.49
C GLU A 220 -0.12 -11.22 8.19
N SER A 221 -0.64 -11.52 7.00
CA SER A 221 -1.95 -11.06 6.55
C SER A 221 -3.11 -11.97 6.98
N LYS A 222 -4.34 -11.48 6.82
CA LYS A 222 -5.55 -12.29 6.97
C LYS A 222 -5.75 -13.32 5.85
N ALA A 223 -5.05 -13.17 4.72
CA ALA A 223 -5.11 -14.12 3.61
C ALA A 223 -4.22 -15.34 3.84
N TRP A 224 -3.38 -15.32 4.90
CA TRP A 224 -2.55 -16.46 5.24
C TRP A 224 -3.39 -17.69 5.60
N ASP A 225 -3.08 -18.80 4.93
CA ASP A 225 -3.79 -20.07 5.05
C ASP A 225 -3.11 -21.06 6.03
N GLY A 226 -1.99 -20.66 6.64
CA GLY A 226 -1.18 -21.49 7.53
C GLY A 226 -0.01 -22.22 6.85
N ARG A 227 0.12 -22.17 5.52
CA ARG A 227 1.22 -22.78 4.76
C ARG A 227 2.44 -21.84 4.69
N TYR A 228 3.60 -22.38 4.33
CA TYR A 228 4.82 -21.60 4.16
C TYR A 228 4.77 -20.78 2.87
N ALA A 229 5.49 -19.65 2.86
CA ALA A 229 5.83 -18.94 1.64
C ALA A 229 7.25 -19.33 1.20
N LEU A 230 7.47 -19.43 -0.10
CA LEU A 230 8.75 -19.75 -0.72
C LEU A 230 9.20 -18.57 -1.58
N VAL A 231 10.32 -17.96 -1.22
CA VAL A 231 10.93 -16.86 -1.96
C VAL A 231 12.12 -17.39 -2.75
N VAL A 232 12.21 -17.05 -4.03
CA VAL A 232 13.32 -17.46 -4.89
C VAL A 232 13.95 -16.25 -5.54
N CYS A 233 15.24 -16.03 -5.32
CA CYS A 233 16.01 -14.98 -5.96
C CYS A 233 17.02 -15.65 -6.90
N GLY A 234 17.13 -15.28 -8.16
CA GLY A 234 18.07 -15.95 -9.05
C GLY A 234 18.39 -15.17 -10.31
N ASP A 235 19.66 -15.11 -10.66
CA ASP A 235 20.12 -14.32 -11.79
C ASP A 235 21.41 -14.85 -12.42
N ILE A 236 21.58 -14.49 -13.68
CA ILE A 236 22.80 -14.65 -14.47
C ILE A 236 23.27 -13.25 -14.85
N ALA A 237 24.21 -12.70 -14.07
CA ALA A 237 24.78 -11.39 -14.33
C ALA A 237 25.91 -11.51 -15.35
N VAL A 238 25.69 -11.01 -16.57
CA VAL A 238 26.67 -11.02 -17.66
C VAL A 238 26.83 -9.65 -18.28
N TYR A 239 28.05 -9.33 -18.69
CA TYR A 239 28.39 -8.05 -19.32
C TYR A 239 29.25 -8.27 -20.58
N ALA A 240 29.11 -7.35 -21.53
CA ALA A 240 29.95 -7.29 -22.72
C ALA A 240 31.45 -7.18 -22.37
N LYS A 241 32.33 -7.50 -23.33
CA LYS A 241 33.79 -7.35 -23.16
C LYS A 241 34.09 -5.90 -22.74
N GLY A 242 34.85 -5.73 -21.66
CA GLY A 242 35.13 -4.42 -21.09
C GLY A 242 35.19 -4.42 -19.56
N PRO A 243 35.26 -3.22 -18.94
CA PRO A 243 35.58 -3.08 -17.51
C PRO A 243 34.51 -3.61 -16.54
N ALA A 244 33.28 -3.86 -17.02
CA ALA A 244 32.20 -4.43 -16.21
C ALA A 244 32.21 -5.98 -16.20
N ARG A 245 32.80 -6.63 -17.21
CA ARG A 245 32.84 -8.11 -17.31
C ARG A 245 33.39 -8.82 -16.06
N PRO A 246 34.44 -8.32 -15.37
CA PRO A 246 34.93 -8.93 -14.14
C PRO A 246 33.99 -8.81 -12.93
N THR A 247 32.87 -8.09 -13.06
CA THR A 247 31.82 -8.00 -12.02
C THR A 247 30.63 -8.93 -12.28
N SER A 248 30.71 -9.80 -13.29
CA SER A 248 29.70 -10.82 -13.59
C SER A 248 29.55 -11.83 -12.44
N GLY A 249 28.56 -12.71 -12.54
CA GLY A 249 28.33 -13.78 -11.58
C GLY A 249 27.03 -14.51 -11.86
N CYS A 250 26.82 -15.65 -11.19
CA CYS A 250 25.61 -16.44 -11.39
C CYS A 250 25.28 -17.24 -10.14
N GLY A 251 24.01 -17.19 -9.73
CA GLY A 251 23.52 -17.94 -8.57
C GLY A 251 22.05 -17.70 -8.28
N ALA A 252 21.49 -18.55 -7.44
CA ALA A 252 20.14 -18.45 -6.94
C ALA A 252 20.07 -18.77 -5.43
N VAL A 253 19.10 -18.18 -4.73
CA VAL A 253 18.78 -18.46 -3.33
C VAL A 253 17.29 -18.78 -3.23
N ALA A 254 16.96 -19.88 -2.57
CA ALA A 254 15.59 -20.18 -2.13
C ALA A 254 15.50 -19.96 -0.61
N MET A 255 14.43 -19.33 -0.15
CA MET A 255 14.18 -19.03 1.27
C MET A 255 12.76 -19.46 1.63
N LEU A 256 12.63 -20.28 2.66
CA LEU A 256 11.34 -20.66 3.24
C LEU A 256 10.96 -19.64 4.32
N ILE A 257 9.76 -19.07 4.21
CA ILE A 257 9.24 -18.02 5.09
C ILE A 257 8.05 -18.56 5.88
N GLY A 258 8.01 -18.29 7.18
CA GLY A 258 6.91 -18.67 8.05
C GLY A 258 7.07 -18.15 9.48
N PRO A 259 6.12 -18.47 10.36
CA PRO A 259 6.15 -18.06 11.77
C PRO A 259 7.23 -18.80 12.56
N ASN A 260 7.59 -18.27 13.72
CA ASN A 260 8.58 -18.86 14.64
C ASN A 260 9.94 -19.13 13.97
N ALA A 261 10.36 -18.20 13.11
CA ALA A 261 11.59 -18.32 12.37
C ALA A 261 12.84 -18.15 13.26
N PRO A 262 13.94 -18.89 13.03
CA PRO A 262 15.21 -18.64 13.68
C PRO A 262 15.78 -17.26 13.30
N LEU A 263 15.47 -16.76 12.09
CA LEU A 263 15.80 -15.42 11.63
C LEU A 263 14.50 -14.60 11.45
N VAL A 264 14.08 -13.90 12.50
CA VAL A 264 12.82 -13.12 12.53
C VAL A 264 13.03 -11.78 11.86
N MET A 265 12.16 -11.40 10.92
CA MET A 265 12.23 -10.09 10.29
C MET A 265 11.66 -9.02 11.23
N GLU A 266 12.38 -7.92 11.45
CA GLU A 266 11.83 -6.75 12.12
C GLU A 266 11.03 -5.92 11.09
N SER A 267 9.90 -6.48 10.63
CA SER A 267 9.10 -6.01 9.49
C SER A 267 8.66 -4.55 9.64
N GLU A 268 8.33 -4.13 10.86
CA GLU A 268 7.95 -2.76 11.20
C GLU A 268 9.10 -1.75 11.09
N LEU A 269 10.37 -2.17 11.12
CA LEU A 269 11.53 -1.27 11.17
C LEU A 269 12.21 -1.06 9.81
N ARG A 270 11.69 -1.65 8.73
CA ARG A 270 12.24 -1.47 7.38
C ARG A 270 12.01 -0.06 6.82
N THR A 271 12.90 0.36 5.93
CA THR A 271 12.80 1.63 5.17
C THR A 271 13.16 1.43 3.71
N THR A 272 12.56 2.25 2.85
CA THR A 272 12.70 2.17 1.40
C THR A 272 12.89 3.57 0.82
N PHE A 273 13.75 3.65 -0.19
CA PHE A 273 13.95 4.81 -1.04
C PHE A 273 13.80 4.39 -2.51
N SER A 274 13.17 5.25 -3.31
CA SER A 274 12.96 5.01 -4.73
C SER A 274 13.01 6.34 -5.48
N GLU A 275 13.67 6.36 -6.62
CA GLU A 275 13.80 7.53 -7.48
C GLU A 275 14.06 7.07 -8.92
N ASN A 276 13.64 7.85 -9.92
CA ASN A 276 13.90 7.53 -11.32
C ASN A 276 15.35 7.88 -11.70
N MET A 277 16.17 6.86 -12.01
CA MET A 277 17.60 6.96 -12.31
C MET A 277 17.96 6.03 -13.48
N TRP A 278 18.79 6.53 -14.39
CA TRP A 278 19.28 5.76 -15.56
C TRP A 278 20.72 5.27 -15.37
N ASP A 279 21.00 4.68 -14.21
CA ASP A 279 22.35 4.26 -13.83
C ASP A 279 22.75 2.89 -14.39
N PHE A 280 21.79 1.96 -14.42
CA PHE A 280 21.90 0.66 -15.07
C PHE A 280 20.51 0.21 -15.49
N TYR A 281 20.37 -0.25 -16.73
CA TYR A 281 19.10 -0.70 -17.31
C TYR A 281 19.33 -1.62 -18.53
N LYS A 282 18.32 -2.41 -18.90
CA LYS A 282 18.38 -3.34 -20.05
C LYS A 282 17.33 -2.95 -21.10
N PRO A 283 17.63 -1.96 -21.98
CA PRO A 283 16.66 -1.45 -22.94
C PRO A 283 16.54 -2.33 -24.20
N ASP A 284 17.58 -3.10 -24.52
CA ASP A 284 17.63 -3.94 -25.72
C ASP A 284 17.14 -5.37 -25.40
N PRO A 285 15.97 -5.80 -25.92
CA PRO A 285 15.44 -7.13 -25.66
C PRO A 285 16.19 -8.24 -26.41
N HIS A 286 17.11 -7.92 -27.32
CA HIS A 286 17.91 -8.89 -28.08
C HIS A 286 19.26 -9.20 -27.43
N SER A 287 19.61 -8.50 -26.33
CA SER A 287 20.89 -8.66 -25.64
C SER A 287 20.68 -8.90 -24.15
N GLU A 288 21.47 -9.82 -23.58
CA GLU A 288 21.53 -9.96 -22.11
C GLU A 288 22.32 -8.82 -21.45
N TYR A 289 23.13 -8.11 -22.24
CA TYR A 289 24.04 -7.11 -21.70
C TYR A 289 23.30 -5.81 -21.36
N PRO A 290 23.50 -5.26 -20.15
CA PRO A 290 22.89 -4.02 -19.73
C PRO A 290 23.60 -2.80 -20.32
N THR A 291 22.86 -1.70 -20.43
CA THR A 291 23.44 -0.36 -20.50
C THR A 291 23.79 0.10 -19.09
N VAL A 292 25.04 0.52 -18.87
CA VAL A 292 25.54 0.90 -17.55
C VAL A 292 26.40 2.15 -17.61
N ASP A 293 26.08 3.14 -16.77
CA ASP A 293 27.01 4.21 -16.41
C ASP A 293 27.70 3.83 -15.09
N GLY A 294 28.92 3.29 -15.21
CA GLY A 294 29.66 2.76 -14.06
C GLY A 294 30.02 3.82 -13.00
N LYS A 295 30.14 5.09 -13.38
CA LYS A 295 30.41 6.17 -12.43
C LYS A 295 29.12 6.62 -11.75
N PHE A 296 28.06 6.82 -12.54
CA PHE A 296 26.77 7.25 -12.04
C PHE A 296 26.10 6.20 -11.15
N SER A 297 26.18 4.91 -11.48
CA SER A 297 25.67 3.80 -10.66
C SER A 297 26.27 3.74 -9.26
N GLN A 298 27.57 4.02 -9.10
CA GLN A 298 28.17 4.12 -7.77
C GLN A 298 27.57 5.28 -6.95
N SER A 299 27.36 6.44 -7.57
CA SER A 299 26.73 7.58 -6.87
C SER A 299 25.26 7.31 -6.53
N CYS A 300 24.50 6.66 -7.42
CA CYS A 300 23.11 6.28 -7.18
C CYS A 300 22.97 5.27 -6.05
N TYR A 301 23.89 4.29 -5.98
CA TYR A 301 23.98 3.34 -4.86
C TYR A 301 24.22 4.05 -3.52
N LEU A 302 25.21 4.94 -3.46
CA LEU A 302 25.55 5.67 -2.22
C LEU A 302 24.44 6.66 -1.80
N LYS A 303 23.85 7.38 -2.75
CA LYS A 303 22.70 8.26 -2.51
C LYS A 303 21.51 7.49 -1.95
N THR A 304 21.16 6.37 -2.58
CA THR A 304 20.08 5.50 -2.11
C THR A 304 20.36 4.93 -0.72
N LEU A 305 21.62 4.58 -0.44
CA LEU A 305 22.07 4.13 0.87
C LEU A 305 21.92 5.23 1.92
N ASP A 306 22.35 6.46 1.64
CA ASP A 306 22.23 7.61 2.56
C ASP A 306 20.77 7.85 2.95
N ASP A 307 19.87 7.90 1.96
CA ASP A 307 18.45 8.12 2.20
C ASP A 307 17.78 6.97 2.96
N CYS A 308 18.09 5.71 2.61
CA CYS A 308 17.59 4.56 3.35
C CYS A 308 18.12 4.58 4.79
N TYR A 309 19.41 4.83 4.99
CA TYR A 309 20.04 4.76 6.31
C TYR A 309 19.55 5.86 7.24
N ARG A 310 19.43 7.10 6.76
CA ARG A 310 18.88 8.21 7.55
C ARG A 310 17.45 7.93 8.02
N ARG A 311 16.61 7.38 7.12
CA ARG A 311 15.24 6.96 7.45
C ARG A 311 15.24 5.78 8.42
N PHE A 312 16.13 4.81 8.23
CA PHE A 312 16.24 3.64 9.09
C PHE A 312 16.64 4.04 10.51
N CYS A 313 17.61 4.93 10.67
CA CYS A 313 18.00 5.51 11.95
C CYS A 313 16.80 6.16 12.64
N SER A 314 16.13 7.08 11.94
CA SER A 314 14.97 7.81 12.49
C SER A 314 13.86 6.86 12.93
N LYS A 315 13.58 5.81 12.14
CA LYS A 315 12.55 4.81 12.44
C LYS A 315 12.91 3.95 13.66
N ASN A 316 14.18 3.56 13.79
CA ASN A 316 14.66 2.80 14.95
C ASN A 316 14.66 3.64 16.23
N GLU A 317 15.02 4.91 16.15
CA GLU A 317 14.97 5.85 17.28
C GLU A 317 13.54 6.02 17.80
N LEU A 318 12.56 6.21 16.89
CA LEU A 318 11.15 6.29 17.24
C LEU A 318 10.62 4.99 17.89
N ALA A 319 11.17 3.85 17.51
CA ALA A 319 10.84 2.55 18.10
C ALA A 319 11.60 2.25 19.41
N GLY A 320 12.42 3.18 19.91
CA GLY A 320 13.22 2.99 21.12
C GLY A 320 14.38 2.02 20.97
N VAL A 321 14.71 1.60 19.74
CA VAL A 321 15.81 0.67 19.46
C VAL A 321 17.10 1.49 19.38
N THR A 322 17.74 1.76 20.53
CA THR A 322 19.01 2.49 20.59
C THR A 322 19.97 1.78 21.55
N LYS A 323 21.29 2.00 21.39
CA LYS A 323 22.30 1.42 22.28
C LYS A 323 22.60 2.29 23.50
N ASN A 324 22.47 3.61 23.34
CA ASN A 324 22.83 4.62 24.34
C ASN A 324 21.67 5.56 24.72
N GLY A 325 20.42 5.21 24.36
CA GLY A 325 19.21 5.94 24.78
C GLY A 325 18.91 7.25 24.04
N GLN A 326 19.75 7.69 23.09
CA GLN A 326 19.56 8.97 22.37
C GLN A 326 19.63 8.87 20.85
N PHE A 327 20.56 8.10 20.29
CA PHE A 327 20.75 7.99 18.82
C PHE A 327 20.90 6.54 18.39
N PHE A 328 20.37 6.21 17.21
CA PHE A 328 20.69 4.97 16.51
C PHE A 328 21.98 5.15 15.73
N ASP A 329 22.93 4.24 15.84
CA ASP A 329 24.13 4.19 14.98
C ASP A 329 24.30 2.77 14.43
N VAL A 330 25.25 2.58 13.51
CA VAL A 330 25.45 1.26 12.91
C VAL A 330 25.85 0.21 13.95
N ALA A 331 26.44 0.63 15.07
CA ALA A 331 26.90 -0.21 16.17
C ALA A 331 25.75 -0.79 17.03
N ALA A 332 24.51 -0.38 16.78
CA ALA A 332 23.30 -1.02 17.27
C ALA A 332 22.96 -2.35 16.54
N ASN A 333 23.72 -2.69 15.49
CA ASN A 333 23.65 -3.97 14.81
C ASN A 333 24.92 -4.78 15.08
N ASP A 334 24.81 -6.10 15.08
CA ASP A 334 25.98 -6.98 15.22
C ASP A 334 26.65 -7.23 13.87
N TYR A 335 25.83 -7.38 12.82
CA TYR A 335 26.29 -7.60 11.45
C TYR A 335 25.57 -6.68 10.47
N VAL A 336 26.25 -6.32 9.39
CA VAL A 336 25.71 -5.52 8.29
C VAL A 336 26.04 -6.20 6.97
N LEU A 337 25.01 -6.42 6.15
CA LEU A 337 25.10 -7.10 4.87
C LEU A 337 24.64 -6.15 3.76
N PHE A 338 25.29 -6.25 2.62
CA PHE A 338 25.03 -5.40 1.47
C PHE A 338 24.70 -6.22 0.24
N HIS A 339 23.84 -5.69 -0.63
CA HIS A 339 23.92 -6.01 -2.04
C HIS A 339 25.33 -5.63 -2.53
N SER A 340 26.05 -6.63 -3.04
CA SER A 340 27.48 -6.52 -3.37
C SER A 340 27.72 -6.89 -4.84
N PRO A 341 27.55 -5.94 -5.78
CA PRO A 341 27.99 -6.12 -7.18
C PRO A 341 29.46 -6.54 -7.27
N TYR A 342 30.26 -5.97 -6.38
CA TYR A 342 31.64 -6.37 -6.11
C TYR A 342 31.99 -5.88 -4.71
N ASN A 343 32.90 -6.57 -4.03
CA ASN A 343 33.09 -6.37 -2.59
C ASN A 343 33.63 -4.96 -2.24
N LYS A 344 34.39 -4.32 -3.14
CA LYS A 344 34.83 -2.94 -2.92
C LYS A 344 33.66 -1.96 -2.75
N LEU A 345 32.53 -2.15 -3.46
CA LEU A 345 31.38 -1.28 -3.31
C LEU A 345 30.70 -1.48 -1.94
N ALA A 346 30.66 -2.71 -1.43
CA ALA A 346 30.20 -2.96 -0.06
C ALA A 346 31.11 -2.27 0.98
N GLN A 347 32.43 -2.31 0.80
CA GLN A 347 33.40 -1.57 1.64
C GLN A 347 33.11 -0.06 1.63
N LYS A 348 32.88 0.51 0.44
CA LYS A 348 32.51 1.93 0.30
C LYS A 348 31.16 2.24 0.94
N GLY A 349 30.16 1.38 0.76
CA GLY A 349 28.84 1.53 1.37
C GLY A 349 28.91 1.51 2.90
N PHE A 350 29.67 0.59 3.49
CA PHE A 350 29.85 0.56 4.94
C PHE A 350 30.61 1.78 5.46
N ALA A 351 31.68 2.20 4.78
CA ALA A 351 32.38 3.44 5.10
C ALA A 351 31.43 4.66 5.00
N ARG A 352 30.51 4.66 4.03
CA ARG A 352 29.49 5.69 3.87
C ARG A 352 28.47 5.71 5.00
N ILE A 353 28.05 4.55 5.52
CA ILE A 353 27.22 4.46 6.73
C ILE A 353 27.94 5.10 7.93
N VAL A 354 29.23 4.78 8.13
CA VAL A 354 30.03 5.37 9.22
C VAL A 354 30.19 6.89 9.05
N PHE A 355 30.29 7.38 7.81
CA PHE A 355 30.25 8.81 7.53
C PHE A 355 28.90 9.44 7.88
N ASN A 356 27.77 8.78 7.60
CA ASN A 356 26.45 9.25 8.04
C ASN A 356 26.32 9.28 9.57
N ASP A 357 26.88 8.28 10.28
CA ASP A 357 26.93 8.29 11.75
C ASP A 357 27.76 9.48 12.27
N PHE A 358 28.89 9.80 11.62
CA PHE A 358 29.67 11.01 11.91
C PHE A 358 28.86 12.29 11.69
N LEU A 359 28.14 12.43 10.58
CA LEU A 359 27.32 13.62 10.32
C LEU A 359 26.20 13.81 11.35
N ARG A 360 25.71 12.70 11.93
CA ARG A 360 24.68 12.72 12.96
C ARG A 360 25.24 12.93 14.36
N ASN A 361 26.46 12.47 14.62
CA ASN A 361 27.17 12.69 15.88
C ASN A 361 28.68 12.96 15.64
N PRO A 362 29.07 14.20 15.35
CA PRO A 362 30.44 14.54 14.95
C PRO A 362 31.43 14.58 16.12
N THR A 363 30.94 14.50 17.35
CA THR A 363 31.73 14.77 18.56
C THR A 363 32.52 13.56 19.04
N LEU A 364 32.27 12.36 18.51
CA LEU A 364 32.96 11.15 18.94
C LEU A 364 34.44 11.14 18.51
N PRO A 365 35.39 10.78 19.39
CA PRO A 365 36.83 10.82 19.10
C PRO A 365 37.25 10.00 17.88
N GLN A 366 36.53 8.92 17.58
CA GLN A 366 36.80 8.05 16.43
C GLN A 366 36.62 8.74 15.06
N TYR A 367 35.92 9.88 15.02
CA TYR A 367 35.65 10.62 13.78
C TYR A 367 36.58 11.81 13.53
N GLU A 368 37.68 11.95 14.28
CA GLU A 368 38.63 13.07 14.13
C GLU A 368 39.06 13.29 12.68
N LYS A 369 39.34 12.21 11.96
CA LYS A 369 39.77 12.26 10.54
C LYS A 369 38.68 12.74 9.58
N LEU A 370 37.41 12.70 9.97
CA LEU A 370 36.26 13.06 9.13
C LEU A 370 35.79 14.51 9.36
N LYS A 371 36.26 15.18 10.42
CA LYS A 371 35.79 16.53 10.81
C LYS A 371 35.80 17.56 9.68
N LYS A 372 36.78 17.48 8.78
CA LYS A 372 36.90 18.43 7.65
C LYS A 372 35.69 18.40 6.69
N TRP A 373 34.86 17.35 6.71
CA TRP A 373 33.67 17.19 5.87
C TRP A 373 32.34 17.41 6.59
N HIS A 374 32.33 17.85 7.87
CA HIS A 374 31.09 18.01 8.65
C HIS A 374 30.04 18.93 8.00
N GLY A 375 30.50 19.96 7.27
CA GLY A 375 29.63 20.93 6.59
C GLY A 375 29.42 20.71 5.10
N ALA A 376 29.96 19.63 4.52
CA ALA A 376 29.84 19.35 3.09
C ALA A 376 28.43 18.83 2.74
N ALA A 377 27.87 19.26 1.61
CA ALA A 377 26.62 18.70 1.11
C ALA A 377 26.85 17.26 0.63
N LEU A 378 25.91 16.34 0.91
CA LEU A 378 26.08 14.92 0.58
C LEU A 378 26.34 14.71 -0.92
N GLU A 379 25.73 15.53 -1.77
CA GLU A 379 25.85 15.51 -3.23
C GLU A 379 27.27 15.77 -3.71
N GLU A 380 28.02 16.61 -2.99
CA GLU A 380 29.41 16.97 -3.32
C GLU A 380 30.38 15.85 -2.92
N THR A 381 29.95 14.96 -2.03
CA THR A 381 30.83 13.94 -1.43
C THR A 381 30.87 12.60 -2.17
N TYR A 382 29.95 12.32 -3.09
CA TYR A 382 29.86 11.00 -3.74
C TYR A 382 31.10 10.64 -4.59
N TYR A 383 31.82 11.65 -5.07
CA TYR A 383 33.01 11.47 -5.90
C TYR A 383 34.31 11.87 -5.17
N ASP A 384 34.23 12.23 -3.89
CA ASP A 384 35.38 12.64 -3.09
C ASP A 384 36.20 11.41 -2.66
N ARG A 385 37.37 11.25 -3.30
CA ARG A 385 38.29 10.15 -3.04
C ARG A 385 39.01 10.27 -1.70
N GLU A 386 39.25 11.50 -1.22
CA GLU A 386 39.87 11.71 0.08
C GLU A 386 38.89 11.32 1.20
N LEU A 387 37.61 11.68 1.05
CA LEU A 387 36.57 11.27 1.99
C LEU A 387 36.41 9.76 2.00
N GLU A 388 36.39 9.13 0.82
CA GLU A 388 36.29 7.67 0.71
C GLU A 388 37.44 6.99 1.45
N ALA A 389 38.69 7.44 1.22
CA ALA A 389 39.86 6.88 1.87
C ALA A 389 39.82 7.06 3.40
N ALA A 390 39.51 8.27 3.87
CA ALA A 390 39.40 8.56 5.29
C ALA A 390 38.28 7.75 5.97
N SER A 391 37.11 7.67 5.34
CA SER A 391 35.95 6.92 5.87
C SER A 391 36.24 5.42 5.93
N ARG A 392 36.95 4.87 4.95
CA ARG A 392 37.39 3.46 4.97
C ARG A 392 38.41 3.19 6.06
N GLU A 393 39.33 4.11 6.30
CA GLU A 393 40.29 3.98 7.39
C GLU A 393 39.59 3.97 8.75
N VAL A 394 38.68 4.92 8.98
CA VAL A 394 37.90 5.03 10.23
C VAL A 394 37.00 3.82 10.45
N SER A 395 36.41 3.28 9.39
CA SER A 395 35.48 2.15 9.47
C SER A 395 36.14 0.77 9.47
N LEU A 396 37.46 0.65 9.27
CA LEU A 396 38.15 -0.63 9.02
C LEU A 396 37.93 -1.68 10.11
N ASN A 397 38.05 -1.30 11.39
CA ASN A 397 37.86 -2.23 12.50
C ASN A 397 36.40 -2.72 12.59
N MET A 398 35.44 -1.84 12.31
CA MET A 398 34.03 -2.19 12.29
C MET A 398 33.70 -3.06 11.07
N TRP A 399 34.29 -2.78 9.90
CA TRP A 399 34.14 -3.59 8.68
C TRP A 399 34.56 -5.04 8.93
N ASN A 400 35.76 -5.24 9.47
CA ASN A 400 36.31 -6.56 9.74
C ASN A 400 35.43 -7.39 10.69
N ARG A 401 34.74 -6.74 11.63
CA ARG A 401 33.86 -7.40 12.59
C ARG A 401 32.44 -7.61 12.06
N MET A 402 31.87 -6.61 11.40
CA MET A 402 30.42 -6.52 11.13
C MET A 402 30.05 -6.95 9.71
N VAL A 403 30.95 -6.84 8.74
CA VAL A 403 30.63 -7.07 7.32
C VAL A 403 31.46 -8.20 6.71
N GLU A 404 32.78 -8.18 6.91
CA GLU A 404 33.73 -9.13 6.33
C GLU A 404 33.32 -10.62 6.49
N PRO A 405 32.75 -11.07 7.64
CA PRO A 405 32.31 -12.47 7.79
C PRO A 405 31.24 -12.94 6.81
N SER A 406 30.51 -12.01 6.18
CA SER A 406 29.46 -12.29 5.19
C SER A 406 29.97 -12.28 3.74
N CYS A 407 31.22 -11.85 3.51
CA CYS A 407 31.72 -11.49 2.18
C CYS A 407 32.44 -12.62 1.43
N PHE A 408 32.71 -13.77 2.06
CA PHE A 408 33.48 -14.84 1.43
C PHE A 408 32.79 -15.36 0.15
N ALA A 409 31.49 -15.64 0.22
CA ALA A 409 30.75 -16.21 -0.90
C ALA A 409 30.65 -15.24 -2.10
N SER A 410 30.34 -13.96 -1.88
CA SER A 410 30.27 -12.98 -2.98
C SER A 410 31.61 -12.73 -3.66
N ARG A 411 32.73 -12.79 -2.92
CA ARG A 411 34.08 -12.75 -3.50
C ARG A 411 34.41 -13.96 -4.37
N HIS A 412 33.77 -15.08 -4.10
CA HIS A 412 34.01 -16.35 -4.76
C HIS A 412 33.03 -16.63 -5.91
N ILE A 413 31.83 -16.04 -5.88
CA ILE A 413 30.77 -16.26 -6.87
C ILE A 413 30.68 -15.08 -7.86
N GLY A 414 30.96 -13.85 -7.43
CA GLY A 414 30.68 -12.65 -8.21
C GLY A 414 29.28 -12.09 -7.94
N ASN A 415 28.78 -11.24 -8.84
CA ASN A 415 27.46 -10.62 -8.67
C ASN A 415 26.35 -11.59 -9.10
N CYS A 416 25.42 -11.91 -8.20
CA CYS A 416 24.22 -12.68 -8.52
C CYS A 416 22.96 -11.82 -8.50
N TYR A 417 23.08 -10.53 -8.83
CA TYR A 417 22.02 -9.53 -8.83
C TYR A 417 21.07 -9.65 -7.63
N THR A 418 19.83 -10.15 -7.83
CA THR A 418 18.82 -10.25 -6.77
C THR A 418 19.19 -11.18 -5.64
N ALA A 419 20.03 -12.19 -5.91
CA ALA A 419 20.51 -13.15 -4.93
C ALA A 419 21.69 -12.62 -4.09
N SER A 420 22.40 -11.56 -4.54
CA SER A 420 23.69 -11.15 -3.95
C SER A 420 23.65 -10.87 -2.44
N VAL A 421 22.64 -10.13 -1.96
CA VAL A 421 22.53 -9.83 -0.51
C VAL A 421 22.20 -11.08 0.31
N TYR A 422 21.43 -12.00 -0.27
CA TYR A 422 21.02 -13.26 0.38
C TYR A 422 22.12 -14.32 0.36
N ILE A 423 23.01 -14.29 -0.64
CA ILE A 423 24.24 -15.08 -0.63
C ILE A 423 25.16 -14.63 0.50
N ASN A 424 25.26 -13.31 0.74
CA ASN A 424 26.01 -12.80 1.90
C ASN A 424 25.35 -13.22 3.22
N LEU A 425 24.01 -13.25 3.30
CA LEU A 425 23.29 -13.76 4.46
C LEU A 425 23.55 -15.25 4.69
N ALA A 426 23.46 -16.08 3.65
CA ALA A 426 23.76 -17.50 3.72
C ALA A 426 25.22 -17.75 4.11
N CYS A 427 26.16 -16.95 3.60
CA CYS A 427 27.56 -17.00 4.00
C CYS A 427 27.74 -16.69 5.49
N LEU A 428 27.05 -15.67 6.02
CA LEU A 428 27.11 -15.34 7.43
C LEU A 428 26.51 -16.44 8.31
N VAL A 429 25.39 -17.05 7.89
CA VAL A 429 24.80 -18.20 8.60
C VAL A 429 25.79 -19.37 8.63
N ASP A 430 26.44 -19.67 7.50
CA ASP A 430 27.40 -20.77 7.38
C ASP A 430 28.65 -20.56 8.25
N THR A 431 29.14 -19.32 8.33
CA THR A 431 30.38 -18.99 9.06
C THR A 431 30.16 -18.74 10.55
N ALA A 432 29.09 -18.05 10.94
CA ALA A 432 28.85 -17.66 12.33
C ALA A 432 28.03 -18.70 13.11
N ARG A 433 27.17 -19.48 12.46
CA ARG A 433 26.36 -20.56 13.06
C ARG A 433 25.71 -20.12 14.39
N SER A 434 25.99 -20.80 15.49
CA SER A 434 25.44 -20.54 16.83
C SER A 434 25.84 -19.18 17.41
N ALA A 435 26.92 -18.54 16.91
CA ALA A 435 27.30 -17.19 17.31
C ALA A 435 26.28 -16.13 16.88
N LEU A 436 25.35 -16.48 15.98
CA LEU A 436 24.25 -15.60 15.58
C LEU A 436 23.16 -15.48 16.65
N HIS A 437 23.09 -16.35 17.66
CA HIS A 437 21.98 -16.31 18.63
C HIS A 437 21.84 -14.95 19.33
N GLY A 438 20.65 -14.36 19.23
CA GLY A 438 20.34 -13.04 19.79
C GLY A 438 20.98 -11.86 19.06
N LYS A 439 21.59 -12.09 17.90
CA LYS A 439 22.24 -11.06 17.09
C LYS A 439 21.26 -10.35 16.18
N ARG A 440 21.53 -9.07 15.92
CA ARG A 440 20.80 -8.25 14.95
C ARG A 440 21.60 -8.08 13.66
N LEU A 441 20.97 -8.41 12.54
CA LEU A 441 21.57 -8.39 11.21
C LEU A 441 20.89 -7.29 10.40
N MET A 442 21.63 -6.24 10.00
CA MET A 442 21.12 -5.19 9.12
C MET A 442 21.44 -5.53 7.67
N LEU A 443 20.49 -5.34 6.75
CA LEU A 443 20.67 -5.63 5.33
C LEU A 443 20.35 -4.38 4.51
N PHE A 444 21.23 -4.04 3.57
CA PHE A 444 20.94 -3.09 2.50
C PHE A 444 20.78 -3.81 1.17
N SER A 445 19.57 -3.76 0.61
CA SER A 445 19.28 -4.22 -0.75
C SER A 445 19.13 -3.03 -1.67
N TYR A 446 19.71 -3.12 -2.87
CA TYR A 446 19.70 -2.09 -3.89
C TYR A 446 19.41 -2.73 -5.24
N GLY A 447 18.66 -2.05 -6.09
CA GLY A 447 18.56 -2.31 -7.52
C GLY A 447 18.52 -0.98 -8.27
N SER A 448 19.32 -0.87 -9.32
CA SER A 448 19.35 0.30 -10.21
C SER A 448 17.99 0.64 -10.82
N GLY A 449 17.82 1.89 -11.25
CA GLY A 449 16.54 2.42 -11.71
C GLY A 449 15.91 3.55 -10.88
N ALA A 450 16.12 3.74 -9.58
CA ALA A 450 16.66 2.85 -8.54
C ALA A 450 15.67 2.70 -7.37
N VAL A 451 15.71 1.52 -6.75
CA VAL A 451 14.97 1.17 -5.53
C VAL A 451 15.95 0.56 -4.54
N GLY A 452 15.97 1.05 -3.30
CA GLY A 452 16.77 0.47 -2.23
C GLY A 452 15.99 0.35 -0.93
N SER A 453 16.41 -0.55 -0.05
CA SER A 453 15.83 -0.70 1.28
C SER A 453 16.85 -1.14 2.31
N ILE A 454 16.72 -0.59 3.52
CA ILE A 454 17.38 -1.12 4.72
C ILE A 454 16.34 -1.74 5.64
N PHE A 455 16.62 -2.96 6.09
CA PHE A 455 15.80 -3.74 6.99
C PHE A 455 16.69 -4.64 7.86
N SER A 456 16.11 -5.31 8.85
CA SER A 456 16.88 -6.14 9.77
C SER A 456 16.21 -7.45 10.13
N PHE A 457 17.04 -8.45 10.44
CA PHE A 457 16.64 -9.69 11.07
C PHE A 457 17.17 -9.76 12.50
N ARG A 458 16.40 -10.37 13.39
CA ARG A 458 16.82 -10.77 14.72
C ARG A 458 16.91 -12.28 14.80
N CYS A 459 18.06 -12.78 15.18
CA CYS A 459 18.26 -14.20 15.39
C CYS A 459 17.76 -14.61 16.78
N VAL A 460 16.91 -15.63 16.85
CA VAL A 460 16.30 -16.10 18.12
C VAL A 460 17.36 -16.81 18.96
N ARG A 461 17.28 -16.67 20.30
CA ARG A 461 18.07 -17.49 21.23
C ARG A 461 17.29 -18.76 21.56
N PRO A 462 17.88 -19.96 21.44
CA PRO A 462 17.24 -21.17 21.94
C PRO A 462 17.01 -21.04 23.45
N GLU A 463 15.77 -21.23 23.91
CA GLU A 463 15.50 -21.34 25.35
C GLU A 463 15.93 -22.72 25.85
N SER A 464 16.64 -22.77 26.98
CA SER A 464 17.05 -24.02 27.62
C SER A 464 15.84 -24.69 28.26
N THR A 465 15.09 -25.48 27.50
CA THR A 465 14.07 -26.38 28.06
C THR A 465 14.19 -27.75 27.45
N GLU A 466 13.94 -28.78 28.26
CA GLU A 466 13.99 -30.22 27.97
C GLU A 466 12.93 -30.69 26.96
N VAL A 467 12.50 -29.84 26.01
CA VAL A 467 11.51 -30.12 24.97
C VAL A 467 12.21 -30.23 23.61
N ALA A 468 11.65 -31.06 22.72
CA ALA A 468 12.16 -31.43 21.41
C ALA A 468 12.84 -30.27 20.63
N VAL A 469 14.01 -30.55 20.05
CA VAL A 469 14.79 -29.62 19.23
C VAL A 469 13.91 -29.02 18.12
N PRO A 470 13.82 -27.69 17.97
CA PRO A 470 13.03 -27.05 16.92
C PRO A 470 13.40 -27.54 15.52
N ALA A 471 12.40 -27.70 14.66
CA ALA A 471 12.58 -28.16 13.26
C ALA A 471 13.52 -27.27 12.44
N PHE A 472 13.54 -25.96 12.72
CA PHE A 472 14.31 -24.95 12.01
C PHE A 472 15.25 -24.21 12.98
N THR A 473 16.56 -24.35 12.78
CA THR A 473 17.60 -23.67 13.56
C THR A 473 18.67 -23.10 12.63
N VAL A 474 19.46 -22.13 13.11
CA VAL A 474 20.57 -21.56 12.34
C VAL A 474 21.68 -22.58 12.08
N GLU A 475 21.90 -23.52 13.01
CA GLU A 475 22.87 -24.61 12.84
C GLU A 475 22.45 -25.56 11.72
N ARG A 476 21.17 -25.98 11.71
CA ARG A 476 20.63 -26.81 10.63
C ARG A 476 20.71 -26.07 9.30
N MET A 477 20.41 -24.78 9.30
CA MET A 477 20.53 -23.96 8.10
C MET A 477 21.97 -23.95 7.56
N SER A 478 22.97 -23.79 8.42
CA SER A 478 24.39 -23.90 8.02
C SER A 478 24.75 -25.31 7.52
N ASP A 479 24.34 -26.37 8.23
CA ASP A 479 24.62 -27.75 7.82
C ASP A 479 24.05 -28.09 6.44
N CYS A 480 22.83 -27.63 6.16
CA CYS A 480 22.18 -27.79 4.86
C CYS A 480 22.88 -26.96 3.77
N LEU A 481 23.26 -25.71 4.07
CA LEU A 481 23.96 -24.83 3.12
C LEU A 481 25.32 -25.40 2.73
N ASN A 482 26.16 -25.71 3.72
CA ASN A 482 27.54 -26.18 3.57
C ASN A 482 28.30 -25.39 2.49
N LEU A 483 28.19 -24.06 2.57
CA LEU A 483 28.43 -23.16 1.45
C LEU A 483 29.93 -23.09 1.12
N ALA A 484 30.77 -22.89 2.13
CA ALA A 484 32.22 -22.77 1.94
C ALA A 484 32.83 -24.05 1.32
N GLN A 485 32.42 -25.23 1.78
CA GLN A 485 32.93 -26.50 1.24
C GLN A 485 32.48 -26.72 -0.20
N ARG A 486 31.23 -26.38 -0.55
CA ARG A 486 30.71 -26.52 -1.91
C ARG A 486 31.39 -25.57 -2.89
N LEU A 487 31.71 -24.35 -2.47
CA LEU A 487 32.43 -23.39 -3.30
C LEU A 487 33.83 -23.87 -3.71
N ASN A 488 34.50 -24.61 -2.83
CA ASN A 488 35.82 -25.20 -3.07
C ASN A 488 35.79 -26.44 -3.98
N LYS A 489 34.61 -27.04 -4.23
CA LYS A 489 34.45 -28.20 -5.13
C LYS A 489 34.16 -27.81 -6.58
N ARG A 490 34.10 -26.51 -6.89
CA ARG A 490 33.88 -26.01 -8.25
C ARG A 490 35.08 -26.27 -9.15
N LEU A 491 34.85 -26.24 -10.45
CA LEU A 491 35.81 -26.46 -11.52
C LEU A 491 36.38 -25.11 -11.97
N LYS A 492 37.69 -24.94 -11.82
CA LYS A 492 38.42 -23.80 -12.38
C LYS A 492 38.43 -23.89 -13.91
N ARG A 493 38.21 -22.77 -14.59
CA ARG A 493 38.28 -22.62 -16.04
C ARG A 493 39.30 -21.56 -16.43
N THR A 494 39.91 -21.72 -17.60
CA THR A 494 40.82 -20.72 -18.16
C THR A 494 40.02 -19.51 -18.70
N PRO A 495 40.65 -18.34 -18.85
CA PRO A 495 40.03 -17.19 -19.52
C PRO A 495 39.50 -17.47 -20.93
N GLU A 496 40.17 -18.33 -21.70
CA GLU A 496 39.73 -18.75 -23.03
C GLU A 496 38.45 -19.60 -22.96
N GLU A 497 38.41 -20.58 -22.06
CA GLU A 497 37.20 -21.38 -21.83
C GLU A 497 36.04 -20.50 -21.37
N PHE A 498 36.28 -19.56 -20.46
CA PHE A 498 35.27 -18.60 -20.00
C PHE A 498 34.72 -17.77 -21.16
N ASN A 499 35.58 -17.17 -21.98
CA ASN A 499 35.13 -16.39 -23.14
C ASN A 499 34.36 -17.24 -24.14
N ALA A 500 34.77 -18.50 -24.38
CA ALA A 500 34.03 -19.42 -25.23
C ALA A 500 32.61 -19.71 -24.70
N HIS A 501 32.43 -19.81 -23.38
CA HIS A 501 31.09 -19.95 -22.79
C HIS A 501 30.25 -18.68 -22.97
N MET A 502 30.86 -17.50 -22.81
CA MET A 502 30.16 -16.23 -22.99
C MET A 502 29.75 -16.01 -24.45
N ASP A 503 30.64 -16.30 -25.40
CA ASP A 503 30.37 -16.19 -26.84
C ASP A 503 29.27 -17.19 -27.28
N LEU A 504 29.29 -18.41 -26.73
CA LEU A 504 28.21 -19.39 -26.95
C LEU A 504 26.87 -18.92 -26.36
N ARG A 505 26.90 -18.33 -25.16
CA ARG A 505 25.69 -17.79 -24.51
C ARG A 505 25.10 -16.63 -25.31
N GLU A 506 25.95 -15.72 -25.78
CA GLU A 506 25.55 -14.58 -26.62
C GLU A 506 24.91 -15.05 -27.92
N SER A 507 25.53 -16.01 -28.61
CA SER A 507 25.02 -16.56 -29.87
C SER A 507 23.77 -17.43 -29.73
N SER A 508 23.52 -18.01 -28.55
CA SER A 508 22.33 -18.83 -28.27
C SER A 508 21.18 -18.04 -27.62
N HIS A 509 21.42 -16.81 -27.19
CA HIS A 509 20.40 -15.98 -26.55
C HIS A 509 19.22 -15.71 -27.49
N GLY A 510 18.00 -15.94 -27.02
CA GLY A 510 16.77 -15.74 -27.80
C GLY A 510 16.52 -16.76 -28.93
N MET A 511 17.39 -17.76 -29.12
CA MET A 511 17.22 -18.76 -30.18
C MET A 511 16.03 -19.70 -29.94
N LYS A 512 15.37 -20.10 -31.04
CA LYS A 512 14.36 -21.18 -31.10
C LYS A 512 14.91 -22.37 -31.89
N SER A 513 14.29 -23.54 -31.74
CA SER A 513 14.77 -24.79 -32.35
C SER A 513 16.24 -25.07 -32.01
N TYR A 514 16.62 -24.82 -30.76
CA TYR A 514 17.98 -24.87 -30.28
C TYR A 514 18.18 -26.01 -29.28
N THR A 515 19.24 -26.80 -29.48
CA THR A 515 19.67 -27.84 -28.54
C THR A 515 21.00 -27.42 -27.93
N PRO A 516 21.08 -27.19 -26.60
CA PRO A 516 22.32 -26.87 -25.92
C PRO A 516 23.41 -27.92 -26.20
N VAL A 517 24.61 -27.44 -26.52
CA VAL A 517 25.74 -28.24 -27.00
C VAL A 517 26.70 -28.64 -25.89
N GLN A 518 26.71 -27.94 -24.75
CA GLN A 518 27.62 -28.27 -23.66
C GLN A 518 27.25 -29.59 -22.96
N SER A 519 28.26 -30.26 -22.40
CA SER A 519 28.06 -31.49 -21.62
C SER A 519 27.37 -31.22 -20.28
N ILE A 520 26.57 -32.17 -19.82
CA ILE A 520 25.95 -32.16 -18.48
C ILE A 520 26.84 -32.80 -17.41
N GLU A 521 27.96 -33.42 -17.79
CA GLU A 521 28.85 -34.14 -16.88
C GLU A 521 29.50 -33.22 -15.84
N SER A 522 29.79 -31.98 -16.20
CA SER A 522 30.41 -30.97 -15.32
C SER A 522 29.44 -30.34 -14.32
N LEU A 523 28.12 -30.49 -14.51
CA LEU A 523 27.10 -29.96 -13.59
C LEU A 523 27.16 -30.68 -12.23
N PHE A 524 26.77 -30.01 -11.15
CA PHE A 524 26.60 -30.70 -9.87
C PHE A 524 25.48 -31.76 -9.96
N PRO A 525 25.58 -32.89 -9.25
CA PRO A 525 24.48 -33.84 -9.12
C PRO A 525 23.21 -33.16 -8.60
N GLY A 526 22.05 -33.50 -9.17
CA GLY A 526 20.78 -32.87 -8.80
C GLY A 526 20.48 -31.52 -9.47
N THR A 527 21.40 -30.96 -10.27
CA THR A 527 21.19 -29.72 -11.04
C THR A 527 20.15 -29.91 -12.15
N TYR A 528 19.20 -28.98 -12.25
CA TYR A 528 18.35 -28.85 -13.43
C TYR A 528 19.10 -28.14 -14.56
N TYR A 529 18.90 -28.61 -15.79
CA TYR A 529 19.53 -28.07 -16.98
C TYR A 529 18.54 -28.00 -18.16
N LEU A 530 18.83 -27.12 -19.10
CA LEU A 530 18.10 -26.96 -20.35
C LEU A 530 18.39 -28.13 -21.29
N VAL A 531 17.33 -28.85 -21.66
CA VAL A 531 17.37 -29.96 -22.61
C VAL A 531 17.31 -29.45 -24.04
N GLY A 532 16.45 -28.45 -24.28
CA GLY A 532 16.26 -27.85 -25.59
C GLY A 532 15.17 -26.77 -25.58
N VAL A 533 15.17 -25.98 -26.64
CA VAL A 533 14.18 -24.94 -26.95
C VAL A 533 13.57 -25.28 -28.30
N ASP A 534 12.25 -25.44 -28.37
CA ASP A 534 11.59 -25.81 -29.63
C ASP A 534 11.32 -24.61 -30.55
N ASP A 535 10.64 -24.87 -31.68
CA ASP A 535 10.29 -23.88 -32.71
C ASP A 535 9.34 -22.77 -32.22
N LYS A 536 8.75 -22.96 -31.04
CA LYS A 536 7.82 -22.02 -30.38
C LYS A 536 8.43 -21.40 -29.11
N HIS A 537 9.75 -21.47 -28.96
CA HIS A 537 10.50 -20.99 -27.78
C HIS A 537 10.14 -21.70 -26.47
N ARG A 538 9.46 -22.86 -26.51
CA ARG A 538 9.15 -23.60 -25.29
C ARG A 538 10.40 -24.31 -24.81
N ARG A 539 10.78 -24.04 -23.57
CA ARG A 539 11.97 -24.60 -22.92
C ARG A 539 11.62 -25.88 -22.19
N LYS A 540 12.44 -26.92 -22.36
CA LYS A 540 12.32 -28.19 -21.63
C LYS A 540 13.50 -28.36 -20.69
N TYR A 541 13.23 -28.76 -19.45
CA TYR A 541 14.24 -29.00 -18.43
C TYR A 541 14.30 -30.47 -18.03
N ALA A 542 15.47 -30.91 -17.57
CA ALA A 542 15.69 -32.21 -16.94
C ALA A 542 16.64 -32.04 -15.75
N ARG A 543 16.63 -33.01 -14.83
CA ARG A 543 17.46 -32.99 -13.64
C ARG A 543 18.57 -34.04 -13.75
N LYS A 544 19.81 -33.63 -13.50
CA LYS A 544 20.93 -34.56 -13.39
C LYS A 544 20.71 -35.50 -12.19
N PRO A 545 20.87 -36.83 -12.34
CA PRO A 545 20.72 -37.77 -11.24
C PRO A 545 21.62 -37.44 -10.03
N LEU A 546 21.17 -37.83 -8.84
CA LEU A 546 21.99 -37.81 -7.64
C LEU A 546 22.95 -39.00 -7.64
N ASN A 547 24.21 -38.81 -7.21
CA ASN A 547 25.19 -39.90 -7.13
C ASN A 547 24.91 -40.88 -5.97
N ALA A 548 24.12 -40.47 -4.97
CA ALA A 548 23.65 -41.27 -3.84
C ALA A 548 22.32 -40.72 -3.31
N SER A 549 21.54 -41.54 -2.62
CA SER A 549 20.36 -41.07 -1.89
C SER A 549 20.83 -40.14 -0.76
N LEU A 550 20.29 -38.92 -0.70
CA LEU A 550 20.59 -37.99 0.38
C LEU A 550 20.05 -38.57 1.69
N SER A 551 20.91 -38.80 2.68
CA SER A 551 20.49 -39.21 4.03
C SER A 551 20.06 -37.97 4.80
N PHE A 552 18.78 -37.85 5.13
CA PHE A 552 18.24 -36.71 5.88
C PHE A 552 17.90 -37.11 7.32
N VAL A 553 18.11 -36.20 8.27
CA VAL A 553 17.49 -36.27 9.59
C VAL A 553 16.03 -35.88 9.40
N ALA A 554 15.13 -36.86 9.52
CA ALA A 554 13.69 -36.64 9.36
C ALA A 554 13.20 -35.52 10.30
N LEU A 555 12.34 -34.64 9.80
CA LEU A 555 11.57 -33.75 10.67
C LEU A 555 10.73 -34.64 11.61
N PRO A 556 10.62 -34.32 12.91
CA PRO A 556 9.54 -34.88 13.70
C PRO A 556 8.24 -34.48 12.98
N SER A 557 7.48 -35.49 12.53
CA SER A 557 6.19 -35.26 11.91
C SER A 557 5.35 -34.39 12.87
N PRO A 558 4.63 -33.37 12.39
CA PRO A 558 3.65 -32.70 13.22
C PRO A 558 2.53 -33.70 13.51
N THR A 559 2.68 -34.47 14.57
CA THR A 559 1.57 -35.14 15.23
C THR A 559 0.71 -34.03 15.82
N VAL A 560 -0.26 -33.56 15.04
CA VAL A 560 -1.50 -33.05 15.59
C VAL A 560 -2.19 -34.25 16.22
N ALA A 561 -1.71 -34.66 17.40
CA ALA A 561 -2.33 -35.68 18.20
C ALA A 561 -3.59 -35.07 18.82
N VAL A 562 -4.73 -35.36 18.21
CA VAL A 562 -6.02 -35.28 18.86
C VAL A 562 -6.15 -36.55 19.69
N GLU A 563 -5.97 -36.49 21.01
CA GLU A 563 -6.68 -37.35 21.98
C GLU A 563 -6.54 -36.86 23.43
N PRO A 564 -7.49 -37.23 24.32
CA PRO A 564 -7.88 -36.42 25.47
C PRO A 564 -7.28 -36.92 26.78
N SER A 565 -6.77 -36.01 27.62
CA SER A 565 -6.68 -36.30 29.05
C SER A 565 -7.02 -35.06 29.88
N ALA A 566 -8.08 -35.22 30.66
CA ALA A 566 -8.43 -34.34 31.74
C ALA A 566 -7.51 -34.65 32.92
N THR A 567 -6.62 -33.73 33.26
CA THR A 567 -6.11 -33.63 34.64
C THR A 567 -5.70 -32.19 34.92
N SER A 568 -6.26 -31.67 36.01
CA SER A 568 -6.01 -30.37 36.59
C SER A 568 -4.51 -30.18 36.88
N VAL A 569 -3.92 -29.11 36.34
CA VAL A 569 -2.60 -28.63 36.78
C VAL A 569 -2.72 -27.17 37.16
N ALA A 570 -2.22 -26.89 38.36
CA ALA A 570 -2.30 -25.65 39.09
C ALA A 570 -1.67 -24.46 38.36
N ALA A 571 -2.15 -23.28 38.73
CA ALA A 571 -1.64 -21.99 38.28
C ALA A 571 -0.11 -21.89 38.45
N LEU A 572 0.59 -21.67 37.35
CA LEU A 572 1.98 -21.19 37.32
C LEU A 572 2.00 -19.66 37.16
N PRO A 573 3.03 -18.99 37.69
CA PRO A 573 3.03 -17.56 37.89
C PRO A 573 3.12 -16.81 36.57
N THR A 574 2.37 -15.71 36.50
CA THR A 574 2.35 -14.71 35.42
C THR A 574 3.76 -14.36 34.95
N SER A 575 4.19 -14.94 33.83
CA SER A 575 5.31 -14.40 33.06
C SER A 575 4.81 -13.16 32.33
N VAL A 576 5.62 -12.10 32.39
CA VAL A 576 5.33 -10.81 31.77
C VAL A 576 5.35 -11.01 30.26
N VAL A 577 4.18 -11.07 29.65
CA VAL A 577 3.99 -10.90 28.21
C VAL A 577 4.68 -9.59 27.82
N PRO A 578 5.65 -9.60 26.88
CA PRO A 578 6.21 -8.35 26.38
C PRO A 578 5.05 -7.55 25.79
N ALA A 579 4.75 -6.40 26.38
CA ALA A 579 3.61 -5.59 26.02
C ALA A 579 3.65 -5.30 24.51
N LYS A 580 2.53 -5.58 23.83
CA LYS A 580 2.30 -5.15 22.44
C LYS A 580 2.75 -3.69 22.32
N PRO A 581 3.57 -3.31 21.32
CA PRO A 581 3.99 -1.92 21.16
C PRO A 581 2.74 -1.03 21.19
N ALA A 582 2.74 -0.03 22.06
CA ALA A 582 1.61 0.86 22.20
C ALA A 582 1.33 1.53 20.83
N LEU A 583 0.10 1.42 20.34
CA LEU A 583 -0.30 2.10 19.10
C LEU A 583 -0.02 3.59 19.25
N VAL A 584 0.63 4.20 18.26
CA VAL A 584 0.86 5.64 18.22
C VAL A 584 -0.49 6.35 18.34
N GLU A 585 -0.64 7.14 19.41
CA GLU A 585 -1.84 7.92 19.65
C GLU A 585 -1.91 9.08 18.64
N VAL A 586 -3.12 9.32 18.11
CA VAL A 586 -3.37 10.37 17.11
C VAL A 586 -4.30 11.42 17.70
N LEU A 587 -3.80 12.63 17.86
CA LEU A 587 -4.52 13.77 18.43
C LEU A 587 -5.01 14.70 17.32
N VAL A 588 -6.20 15.27 17.50
CA VAL A 588 -6.74 16.30 16.61
C VAL A 588 -6.43 17.67 17.20
N THR A 589 -5.50 18.39 16.58
CA THR A 589 -4.95 19.64 17.13
C THR A 589 -5.55 20.89 16.51
N GLY A 590 -6.15 20.80 15.33
CA GLY A 590 -6.91 21.88 14.72
C GLY A 590 -8.06 21.36 13.88
N VAL A 591 -9.15 22.13 13.85
CA VAL A 591 -10.33 21.90 13.04
C VAL A 591 -10.85 23.24 12.51
N ALA A 592 -11.45 23.21 11.33
CA ALA A 592 -12.14 24.35 10.76
C ALA A 592 -13.30 23.87 9.88
N ALA A 593 -14.30 24.72 9.73
CA ALA A 593 -15.40 24.51 8.81
C ALA A 593 -15.71 25.81 8.07
N GLY A 594 -15.99 25.68 6.77
CA GLY A 594 -16.74 26.64 5.97
C GLY A 594 -18.12 26.05 5.72
N ALA A 595 -19.16 26.72 6.20
CA ALA A 595 -20.53 26.24 6.08
C ALA A 595 -21.42 27.27 5.34
N PRO A 596 -22.52 26.82 4.72
CA PRO A 596 -23.51 27.69 4.07
C PRO A 596 -23.96 28.85 4.96
N GLY A 597 -24.09 30.06 4.41
CA GLY A 597 -24.58 31.24 5.14
C GLY A 597 -23.70 31.82 6.26
N LEU A 598 -22.57 31.20 6.64
CA LEU A 598 -21.68 31.70 7.69
C LEU A 598 -20.52 32.52 7.11
N LYS A 599 -20.51 33.84 7.35
CA LYS A 599 -19.42 34.76 6.93
C LYS A 599 -18.08 34.53 7.68
N SER A 600 -18.04 33.66 8.70
CA SER A 600 -16.84 33.38 9.51
C SER A 600 -16.76 31.92 9.96
N THR A 601 -15.57 31.48 10.41
CA THR A 601 -15.24 30.15 10.99
C THR A 601 -15.93 29.84 12.32
N ASN A 602 -17.11 30.40 12.59
CA ASN A 602 -17.72 30.26 13.90
C ASN A 602 -18.28 28.86 14.11
N LEU A 603 -17.43 27.93 14.55
CA LEU A 603 -17.80 26.56 14.94
C LEU A 603 -18.89 26.54 16.03
N THR A 604 -19.05 27.63 16.78
CA THR A 604 -20.12 27.80 17.77
C THR A 604 -21.49 27.80 17.10
N ALA A 605 -21.66 28.45 15.94
CA ALA A 605 -22.94 28.47 15.22
C ALA A 605 -23.37 27.07 14.77
N LEU A 606 -22.40 26.23 14.37
CA LEU A 606 -22.64 24.83 14.05
C LEU A 606 -23.03 23.99 15.29
N LEU A 607 -22.41 24.26 16.45
CA LEU A 607 -22.77 23.64 17.73
C LEU A 607 -24.13 24.11 18.26
N GLU A 608 -24.56 25.33 17.93
CA GLU A 608 -25.87 25.86 18.29
C GLU A 608 -26.99 25.39 17.35
N GLY A 609 -26.64 24.76 16.22
CA GLY A 609 -27.59 24.31 15.22
C GLY A 609 -28.22 25.45 14.41
N VAL A 610 -27.45 26.52 14.16
CA VAL A 610 -27.91 27.66 13.34
C VAL A 610 -28.30 27.16 11.95
N ASN A 611 -29.51 27.51 11.52
CA ASN A 611 -30.04 27.11 10.22
C ASN A 611 -29.28 27.80 9.07
N CYS A 612 -28.70 26.99 8.19
CA CYS A 612 -28.04 27.43 6.96
C CYS A 612 -28.82 27.05 5.68
N ILE A 613 -30.06 26.56 5.83
CA ILE A 613 -30.93 26.22 4.70
C ILE A 613 -31.63 27.48 4.20
N GLU A 614 -31.55 27.72 2.90
CA GLU A 614 -32.08 28.89 2.20
C GLU A 614 -33.00 28.48 1.02
N PRO A 615 -33.92 29.35 0.59
CA PRO A 615 -34.68 29.16 -0.64
C PRO A 615 -33.79 29.11 -1.89
N VAL A 616 -34.05 28.14 -2.76
CA VAL A 616 -33.41 28.06 -4.08
C VAL A 616 -33.93 29.19 -4.98
N SER A 617 -33.06 29.77 -5.81
CA SER A 617 -33.43 30.83 -6.74
C SER A 617 -34.39 30.35 -7.83
N ASP A 618 -35.29 31.24 -8.29
CA ASP A 618 -36.26 30.93 -9.35
C ASP A 618 -35.58 30.56 -10.67
N ALA A 619 -34.41 31.13 -10.94
CA ALA A 619 -33.57 30.79 -12.09
C ALA A 619 -33.10 29.32 -12.02
N ALA A 620 -32.58 28.88 -10.88
CA ALA A 620 -32.15 27.49 -10.69
C ALA A 620 -33.33 26.51 -10.77
N LYS A 621 -34.49 26.87 -10.21
CA LYS A 621 -35.72 26.07 -10.33
C LYS A 621 -36.18 25.94 -11.78
N THR A 622 -36.22 27.04 -12.52
CA THR A 622 -36.57 27.05 -13.95
C THR A 622 -35.59 26.20 -14.76
N ALA A 623 -34.29 26.29 -14.46
CA ALA A 623 -33.27 25.48 -15.10
C ALA A 623 -33.42 23.98 -14.80
N MET A 624 -33.92 23.59 -13.62
CA MET A 624 -34.24 22.19 -13.31
C MET A 624 -35.45 21.69 -14.12
N VAL A 625 -36.51 22.48 -14.27
CA VAL A 625 -37.68 22.12 -15.11
C VAL A 625 -37.25 21.90 -16.56
N ALA A 626 -36.40 22.79 -17.10
CA ALA A 626 -35.92 22.72 -18.47
C ALA A 626 -35.10 21.45 -18.81
N LYS A 627 -34.67 20.67 -17.80
CA LYS A 627 -33.90 19.44 -17.99
C LYS A 627 -34.76 18.20 -18.27
N ASN A 628 -36.08 18.34 -18.34
CA ASN A 628 -37.02 17.22 -18.59
C ASN A 628 -36.82 16.07 -17.59
N VAL A 629 -36.67 16.41 -16.31
CA VAL A 629 -36.39 15.43 -15.24
C VAL A 629 -37.56 14.46 -15.09
N VAL A 630 -37.26 13.17 -14.98
CA VAL A 630 -38.25 12.13 -14.69
C VAL A 630 -37.91 11.49 -13.35
N GLN A 631 -38.78 11.66 -12.36
CA GLN A 631 -38.66 11.03 -11.06
C GLN A 631 -39.07 9.55 -11.12
N LEU A 632 -38.25 8.69 -10.52
CA LEU A 632 -38.62 7.33 -10.15
C LEU A 632 -39.31 7.34 -8.78
N LYS A 633 -40.57 6.90 -8.74
CA LYS A 633 -41.32 6.70 -7.49
C LYS A 633 -41.64 5.23 -7.31
N LYS A 634 -41.32 4.68 -6.14
CA LYS A 634 -41.61 3.29 -5.78
C LYS A 634 -42.85 3.26 -4.89
N ASP A 635 -43.94 2.67 -5.38
CA ASP A 635 -45.15 2.41 -4.61
C ASP A 635 -45.23 0.89 -4.36
N GLY A 636 -44.61 0.43 -3.27
CA GLY A 636 -44.42 -1.00 -3.01
C GLY A 636 -43.50 -1.65 -4.05
N ALA A 637 -43.99 -2.67 -4.78
CA ALA A 637 -43.24 -3.33 -5.86
C ALA A 637 -43.33 -2.60 -7.21
N ALA A 638 -44.26 -1.64 -7.37
CA ALA A 638 -44.46 -0.92 -8.62
C ALA A 638 -43.52 0.30 -8.73
N VAL A 639 -42.87 0.46 -9.88
CA VAL A 639 -42.03 1.64 -10.19
C VAL A 639 -42.76 2.54 -11.18
N ARG A 640 -43.07 3.77 -10.77
CA ARG A 640 -43.70 4.80 -11.59
C ARG A 640 -42.66 5.83 -12.03
N ARG A 641 -42.81 6.32 -13.26
CA ARG A 641 -42.00 7.40 -13.85
C ARG A 641 -42.85 8.66 -13.93
N LEU A 642 -42.51 9.67 -13.16
CA LEU A 642 -43.28 10.91 -13.05
C LEU A 642 -42.44 12.08 -13.59
N PRO A 643 -42.84 12.74 -14.68
CA PRO A 643 -42.13 13.91 -15.16
C PRO A 643 -42.25 15.07 -14.15
N VAL A 644 -41.17 15.82 -13.97
CA VAL A 644 -41.15 17.07 -13.22
C VAL A 644 -41.46 18.19 -14.20
N THR A 645 -42.65 18.78 -14.10
CA THR A 645 -43.18 19.70 -15.13
C THR A 645 -43.32 21.13 -14.66
N SER A 646 -43.29 21.36 -13.34
CA SER A 646 -43.47 22.67 -12.73
C SER A 646 -42.39 23.00 -11.70
N VAL A 647 -42.22 24.29 -11.44
CA VAL A 647 -41.23 24.81 -10.48
C VAL A 647 -41.46 24.25 -9.07
N ASN A 648 -42.71 24.08 -8.65
CA ASN A 648 -43.07 23.53 -7.34
C ASN A 648 -42.70 22.05 -7.17
N GLU A 649 -42.47 21.34 -8.27
CA GLU A 649 -42.03 19.94 -8.26
C GLU A 649 -40.50 19.79 -8.25
N THR A 650 -39.75 20.89 -8.22
CA THR A 650 -38.29 20.93 -8.10
C THR A 650 -37.83 21.08 -6.65
N ILE A 651 -36.52 21.03 -6.41
CA ILE A 651 -35.94 21.29 -5.09
C ILE A 651 -36.19 22.76 -4.72
N GLN A 652 -36.82 22.99 -3.56
CA GLN A 652 -37.19 24.33 -3.10
C GLN A 652 -36.18 24.96 -2.14
N LEU A 653 -35.46 24.12 -1.38
CA LEU A 653 -34.55 24.52 -0.33
C LEU A 653 -33.20 23.83 -0.50
N ALA A 654 -32.11 24.56 -0.25
CA ALA A 654 -30.75 24.04 -0.28
C ALA A 654 -29.86 24.83 0.70
N ALA A 655 -28.62 24.39 0.91
CA ALA A 655 -27.65 25.09 1.75
C ALA A 655 -26.45 25.53 0.88
N PRO A 656 -26.54 26.66 0.17
CA PRO A 656 -25.45 27.16 -0.68
C PRO A 656 -24.33 27.81 0.15
N MET A 657 -23.08 27.58 -0.23
CA MET A 657 -21.92 28.22 0.42
C MET A 657 -21.37 29.34 -0.46
N ALA A 658 -21.08 30.49 0.15
CA ALA A 658 -20.36 31.56 -0.52
C ALA A 658 -18.91 31.15 -0.80
N VAL A 659 -18.41 31.51 -1.99
CA VAL A 659 -17.02 31.26 -2.36
C VAL A 659 -16.09 32.13 -1.53
N VAL A 660 -15.01 31.53 -1.02
CA VAL A 660 -14.00 32.23 -0.22
C VAL A 660 -13.07 33.03 -1.12
N ASP A 661 -12.84 34.31 -0.80
CA ASP A 661 -11.84 35.12 -1.50
C ASP A 661 -10.45 34.88 -0.90
N LEU A 662 -9.75 33.88 -1.43
CA LEU A 662 -8.41 33.50 -0.97
C LEU A 662 -7.36 34.61 -1.16
N VAL A 663 -7.57 35.55 -2.08
CA VAL A 663 -6.65 36.66 -2.29
C VAL A 663 -6.83 37.67 -1.16
N LYS A 664 -8.07 38.08 -0.91
CA LYS A 664 -8.39 39.07 0.12
C LYS A 664 -8.24 38.53 1.54
N ASP A 665 -8.79 37.35 1.80
CA ASP A 665 -8.95 36.82 3.17
C ASP A 665 -7.70 36.10 3.67
N PHE A 666 -6.82 35.65 2.76
CA PHE A 666 -5.61 34.88 3.09
C PHE A 666 -4.33 35.47 2.49
N GLY A 667 -4.42 36.50 1.62
CA GLY A 667 -3.24 37.10 0.99
C GLY A 667 -2.55 36.20 -0.04
N LEU A 668 -3.27 35.23 -0.63
CA LEU A 668 -2.70 34.31 -1.61
C LEU A 668 -2.53 34.98 -2.99
N PRO A 669 -1.53 34.58 -3.80
CA PRO A 669 -1.34 35.14 -5.13
C PRO A 669 -2.55 34.89 -6.03
N LYS A 670 -3.08 35.96 -6.65
CA LYS A 670 -4.21 35.88 -7.60
C LYS A 670 -3.99 34.82 -8.69
N SER A 671 -2.77 34.73 -9.21
CA SER A 671 -2.42 33.78 -10.27
C SER A 671 -2.61 32.32 -9.87
N LEU A 672 -2.36 31.98 -8.60
CA LEU A 672 -2.55 30.66 -7.99
C LEU A 672 -4.05 30.39 -7.76
N VAL A 673 -4.75 31.36 -7.18
CA VAL A 673 -6.19 31.25 -6.87
C VAL A 673 -7.03 31.06 -8.13
N GLU A 674 -6.68 31.75 -9.22
CA GLU A 674 -7.37 31.58 -10.53
C GLU A 674 -7.22 30.17 -11.13
N GLY A 675 -6.33 29.32 -10.60
CA GLY A 675 -6.18 27.91 -10.97
C GLY A 675 -6.99 26.94 -10.11
N MET A 676 -7.81 27.42 -9.17
CA MET A 676 -8.65 26.60 -8.30
C MET A 676 -10.11 26.63 -8.76
N ASP A 677 -10.83 25.52 -8.64
CA ASP A 677 -12.29 25.52 -8.63
C ASP A 677 -12.83 25.92 -7.25
N ASP A 678 -14.13 26.24 -7.15
CA ASP A 678 -14.71 26.77 -5.92
C ASP A 678 -14.60 25.77 -4.76
N ALA A 679 -14.75 24.47 -5.03
CA ALA A 679 -14.62 23.43 -4.01
C ALA A 679 -13.19 23.35 -3.46
N SER A 680 -12.19 23.38 -4.34
CA SER A 680 -10.77 23.42 -3.94
C SER A 680 -10.45 24.67 -3.14
N ALA A 681 -10.90 25.85 -3.58
CA ALA A 681 -10.65 27.11 -2.88
C ALA A 681 -11.20 27.08 -1.44
N CYS A 682 -12.42 26.55 -1.26
CA CYS A 682 -13.03 26.44 0.06
C CYS A 682 -12.33 25.38 0.94
N ALA A 683 -11.92 24.24 0.37
CA ALA A 683 -11.17 23.21 1.08
C ALA A 683 -9.80 23.73 1.55
N VAL A 684 -9.08 24.46 0.69
CA VAL A 684 -7.81 25.12 1.02
C VAL A 684 -8.01 26.13 2.15
N ALA A 685 -9.04 26.99 2.06
CA ALA A 685 -9.36 27.94 3.12
C ALA A 685 -9.60 27.25 4.47
N ALA A 686 -10.35 26.14 4.49
CA ALA A 686 -10.59 25.36 5.69
C ALA A 686 -9.30 24.73 6.23
N GLY A 687 -8.44 24.17 5.37
CA GLY A 687 -7.14 23.63 5.76
C GLY A 687 -6.21 24.66 6.39
N LEU A 688 -6.12 25.84 5.79
CA LEU A 688 -5.32 26.96 6.31
C LEU A 688 -5.82 27.41 7.69
N ARG A 689 -7.14 27.54 7.86
CA ARG A 689 -7.75 27.86 9.16
C ARG A 689 -7.54 26.77 10.21
N ALA A 690 -7.60 25.49 9.82
CA ALA A 690 -7.31 24.38 10.74
C ALA A 690 -5.83 24.38 11.17
N LEU A 691 -4.90 24.71 10.26
CA LEU A 691 -3.48 24.88 10.58
C LEU A 691 -3.22 26.06 11.51
N GLN A 692 -3.91 27.17 11.30
CA GLN A 692 -3.86 28.34 12.18
C GLN A 692 -4.42 28.02 13.56
N GLN A 693 -5.59 27.36 13.65
CA GLN A 693 -6.17 26.95 14.92
C GLN A 693 -5.27 25.95 15.66
N ALA A 694 -4.59 25.07 14.93
CA ALA A 694 -3.57 24.20 15.48
C ALA A 694 -2.31 24.95 15.92
N GLY A 695 -2.15 26.24 15.66
CA GLY A 695 -0.97 27.03 16.06
C GLY A 695 0.31 26.65 15.32
N LEU A 696 0.20 26.19 14.08
CA LEU A 696 1.33 25.72 13.27
C LEU A 696 1.79 26.74 12.23
N VAL A 697 0.94 27.71 11.96
CA VAL A 697 1.17 28.83 11.05
C VAL A 697 0.60 30.09 11.71
N ALA A 698 1.19 31.25 11.42
CA ALA A 698 0.70 32.52 11.95
C ALA A 698 -0.66 32.89 11.33
N GLY A 699 -0.81 32.66 10.04
CA GLY A 699 -2.08 32.82 9.31
C GLY A 699 -2.58 34.27 9.22
N THR A 700 -1.67 35.25 9.09
CA THR A 700 -2.02 36.67 8.93
C THR A 700 -1.73 37.16 7.51
N VAL A 701 -2.55 38.10 7.02
CA VAL A 701 -2.43 38.69 5.67
C VAL A 701 -1.28 39.70 5.58
N GLU A 702 -0.83 40.24 6.73
CA GLU A 702 0.06 41.41 6.83
C GLU A 702 1.46 41.23 6.20
N ASN A 703 1.91 40.01 5.88
CA ASN A 703 3.17 39.75 5.13
C ASN A 703 2.95 38.83 3.89
N GLY A 704 1.73 38.77 3.37
CA GLY A 704 1.38 37.91 2.24
C GLY A 704 1.46 36.41 2.55
N TRP A 705 1.58 35.58 1.50
CA TRP A 705 1.49 34.11 1.59
C TRP A 705 2.54 33.42 2.49
N GLY A 706 3.62 34.10 2.88
CA GLY A 706 4.69 33.52 3.70
C GLY A 706 4.23 33.10 5.10
N ASN A 707 3.24 33.78 5.68
CA ASN A 707 2.71 33.50 7.02
C ASN A 707 1.88 32.20 7.12
N TRP A 708 1.60 31.56 5.98
CA TRP A 708 0.93 30.27 5.89
C TRP A 708 1.90 29.10 5.75
N ARG A 709 3.22 29.35 5.69
CA ARG A 709 4.21 28.28 5.58
C ARG A 709 4.51 27.64 6.92
N LEU A 710 4.63 26.33 6.88
CA LEU A 710 5.24 25.52 7.93
C LEU A 710 6.76 25.78 7.95
N THR A 711 7.37 25.59 9.11
CA THR A 711 8.83 25.54 9.21
C THR A 711 9.37 24.30 8.48
N ASP A 712 10.63 24.32 8.04
CA ASP A 712 11.22 23.21 7.30
C ASP A 712 11.18 21.87 8.06
N ALA A 713 11.32 21.91 9.39
CA ALA A 713 11.21 20.73 10.24
C ALA A 713 9.80 20.11 10.21
N LEU A 714 8.75 20.93 10.13
CA LEU A 714 7.37 20.48 10.08
C LEU A 714 6.94 20.11 8.66
N ALA A 715 7.46 20.83 7.66
CA ALA A 715 7.19 20.62 6.25
C ALA A 715 7.49 19.18 5.80
N THR A 716 8.64 18.64 6.17
CA THR A 716 9.10 17.30 5.74
C THR A 716 8.25 16.15 6.28
N SER A 717 7.56 16.35 7.39
CA SER A 717 6.78 15.32 8.09
C SER A 717 5.26 15.54 8.06
N THR A 718 4.81 16.57 7.33
CA THR A 718 3.38 16.90 7.16
C THR A 718 2.87 16.37 5.82
N GLY A 719 1.90 15.46 5.87
CA GLY A 719 1.14 15.03 4.70
C GLY A 719 -0.15 15.84 4.51
N VAL A 720 -0.74 15.77 3.31
CA VAL A 720 -2.01 16.43 2.96
C VAL A 720 -2.95 15.44 2.27
N LEU A 721 -4.19 15.39 2.73
CA LEU A 721 -5.27 14.59 2.15
C LEU A 721 -6.43 15.49 1.76
N PHE A 722 -6.96 15.31 0.55
CA PHE A 722 -8.16 16.01 0.08
C PHE A 722 -9.29 15.01 -0.19
N ALA A 723 -10.49 15.32 0.32
CA ALA A 723 -11.71 14.59 0.01
C ALA A 723 -12.74 15.48 -0.70
N ALA A 724 -13.29 15.00 -1.82
CA ALA A 724 -14.40 15.64 -2.52
C ALA A 724 -15.22 14.60 -3.28
N SER A 725 -16.55 14.80 -3.32
CA SER A 725 -17.44 13.95 -4.12
C SER A 725 -17.51 14.41 -5.57
N PHE A 726 -17.51 15.73 -5.77
CA PHE A 726 -17.69 16.38 -7.07
C PHE A 726 -16.55 17.37 -7.38
N PRO A 727 -15.27 16.96 -7.28
CA PRO A 727 -14.17 17.89 -7.50
C PRO A 727 -14.18 18.41 -8.94
N ALA A 728 -13.91 19.71 -9.12
CA ALA A 728 -13.77 20.38 -10.41
C ALA A 728 -15.01 20.38 -11.35
N LEU A 729 -16.13 19.78 -10.93
CA LEU A 729 -17.33 19.73 -11.77
C LEU A 729 -17.95 21.11 -11.98
N ASP A 730 -17.89 22.00 -10.99
CA ASP A 730 -18.42 23.36 -11.15
C ASP A 730 -17.62 24.15 -12.19
N ALA A 731 -16.28 24.05 -12.15
CA ALA A 731 -15.40 24.69 -13.13
C ALA A 731 -15.66 24.16 -14.54
N CYS A 732 -15.84 22.83 -14.69
CA CYS A 732 -16.17 22.20 -15.95
C CYS A 732 -17.52 22.72 -16.50
N VAL A 733 -18.59 22.66 -15.69
CA VAL A 733 -19.93 23.07 -16.11
C VAL A 733 -19.97 24.57 -16.41
N LYS A 734 -19.33 25.42 -15.60
CA LYS A 734 -19.24 26.88 -15.86
C LYS A 734 -18.59 27.15 -17.21
N GLU A 735 -17.44 26.55 -17.49
CA GLU A 735 -16.70 26.84 -18.72
C GLU A 735 -17.41 26.32 -19.96
N VAL A 736 -17.96 25.10 -19.90
CA VAL A 736 -18.76 24.55 -21.00
C VAL A 736 -19.98 25.42 -21.25
N SER A 737 -20.69 25.85 -20.20
CA SER A 737 -21.85 26.74 -20.34
C SER A 737 -21.44 28.07 -20.98
N ARG A 738 -20.34 28.68 -20.52
CA ARG A 738 -19.80 29.93 -21.06
C ARG A 738 -19.49 29.81 -22.56
N SER A 739 -18.94 28.68 -23.00
CA SER A 739 -18.63 28.45 -24.43
C SER A 739 -19.85 28.42 -25.35
N TYR A 740 -21.05 28.14 -24.82
CA TYR A 740 -22.29 28.14 -25.58
C TYR A 740 -23.10 29.44 -25.43
N THR A 741 -22.99 30.12 -24.29
CA THR A 741 -23.83 31.29 -23.97
C THR A 741 -23.14 32.63 -24.23
N ASP A 742 -21.81 32.69 -24.24
CA ASP A 742 -21.06 33.91 -24.47
C ASP A 742 -20.61 34.00 -25.94
N PRO A 743 -21.18 34.92 -26.75
CA PRO A 743 -20.81 35.09 -28.15
C PRO A 743 -19.37 35.60 -28.34
N ALA A 744 -18.73 36.11 -27.28
CA ALA A 744 -17.33 36.56 -27.27
C ALA A 744 -16.40 35.58 -26.55
N TYR A 745 -16.77 34.30 -26.45
CA TYR A 745 -16.01 33.30 -25.72
C TYR A 745 -14.55 33.18 -26.18
N GLU A 746 -13.64 33.28 -25.23
CA GLU A 746 -12.23 32.93 -25.36
C GLU A 746 -11.88 31.86 -24.32
N PHE A 747 -11.14 30.82 -24.76
CA PHE A 747 -10.74 29.69 -23.92
C PHE A 747 -9.76 30.14 -22.83
N ASP A 748 -10.11 29.94 -21.56
CA ASP A 748 -9.20 30.24 -20.46
C ASP A 748 -8.17 29.12 -20.30
N ARG A 749 -6.90 29.41 -20.61
CA ARG A 749 -5.79 28.46 -20.45
C ARG A 749 -5.65 27.90 -19.02
N LYS A 750 -6.19 28.56 -18.00
CA LYS A 750 -6.18 28.09 -16.60
C LYS A 750 -7.24 27.03 -16.31
N LEU A 751 -8.17 26.78 -17.23
CA LEU A 751 -9.16 25.71 -17.10
C LEU A 751 -8.50 24.37 -16.77
N LEU A 752 -7.36 24.05 -17.41
CA LEU A 752 -6.63 22.81 -17.14
C LEU A 752 -6.31 22.65 -15.64
N PHE A 753 -5.85 23.72 -14.99
CA PHE A 753 -5.53 23.68 -13.56
C PHE A 753 -6.79 23.56 -12.69
N ARG A 754 -7.91 24.18 -13.09
CA ARG A 754 -9.19 24.04 -12.38
C ARG A 754 -9.80 22.64 -12.52
N LEU A 755 -9.54 21.96 -13.64
CA LEU A 755 -10.04 20.61 -13.90
C LEU A 755 -9.20 19.51 -13.22
N LEU A 756 -7.95 19.80 -12.87
CA LEU A 756 -7.10 18.88 -12.13
C LEU A 756 -7.48 18.93 -10.64
N VAL A 757 -7.78 17.76 -10.07
CA VAL A 757 -8.12 17.64 -8.65
C VAL A 757 -6.87 17.85 -7.79
N GLN A 758 -6.62 19.10 -7.40
CA GLN A 758 -5.33 19.52 -6.84
C GLN A 758 -5.40 20.28 -5.51
N ALA A 759 -6.55 20.38 -4.83
CA ALA A 759 -6.65 21.12 -3.56
C ALA A 759 -5.60 20.67 -2.51
N ASN A 760 -5.31 19.37 -2.45
CA ASN A 760 -4.25 18.79 -1.62
C ASN A 760 -2.85 19.30 -2.00
N ALA A 761 -2.53 19.30 -3.31
CA ALA A 761 -1.25 19.79 -3.82
C ALA A 761 -1.11 21.32 -3.70
N GLN A 762 -2.20 22.05 -3.92
CA GLN A 762 -2.25 23.50 -3.76
C GLN A 762 -2.08 23.90 -2.30
N LEU A 763 -2.77 23.24 -1.36
CA LEU A 763 -2.53 23.46 0.06
C LEU A 763 -1.09 23.11 0.44
N ALA A 764 -0.57 21.96 -0.03
CA ALA A 764 0.82 21.56 0.22
C ALA A 764 1.82 22.61 -0.30
N GLN A 765 1.58 23.17 -1.49
CA GLN A 765 2.39 24.24 -2.07
C GLN A 765 2.33 25.52 -1.22
N ILE A 766 1.15 25.91 -0.75
CA ILE A 766 0.96 27.11 0.08
C ILE A 766 1.71 26.96 1.40
N VAL A 767 1.57 25.81 2.06
CA VAL A 767 2.11 25.60 3.41
C VAL A 767 3.52 25.02 3.42
N GLY A 768 4.06 24.66 2.25
CA GLY A 768 5.37 24.04 2.10
C GLY A 768 5.45 22.58 2.55
N ALA A 769 4.32 21.87 2.69
CA ALA A 769 4.30 20.47 3.09
C ALA A 769 4.95 19.56 2.03
N LYS A 770 5.80 18.62 2.47
CA LYS A 770 6.59 17.70 1.62
C LYS A 770 6.34 16.22 1.93
N GLY A 771 5.44 15.92 2.86
CA GLY A 771 5.01 14.55 3.14
C GLY A 771 4.06 13.98 2.08
N PRO A 772 3.59 12.73 2.26
CA PRO A 772 2.57 12.10 1.44
C PRO A 772 1.39 13.02 1.12
N ASN A 773 0.99 13.02 -0.15
CA ASN A 773 0.00 13.93 -0.68
C ASN A 773 -0.98 13.16 -1.59
N ALA A 774 -2.27 13.15 -1.26
CA ALA A 774 -3.26 12.38 -2.02
C ALA A 774 -4.67 12.99 -1.98
N HIS A 775 -5.50 12.57 -2.94
CA HIS A 775 -6.93 12.83 -3.00
C HIS A 775 -7.71 11.52 -2.89
N VAL A 776 -8.87 11.56 -2.23
CA VAL A 776 -9.80 10.44 -2.12
C VAL A 776 -11.23 10.88 -2.43
N ASN A 777 -11.92 10.09 -3.25
CA ASN A 777 -13.35 10.24 -3.47
C ASN A 777 -14.06 8.98 -2.96
N ALA A 778 -14.70 9.12 -1.81
CA ALA A 778 -15.59 8.10 -1.25
C ALA A 778 -17.04 8.59 -1.18
N THR A 779 -17.41 9.49 -2.09
CA THR A 779 -18.68 10.22 -2.08
C THR A 779 -18.96 10.78 -0.67
N CYS A 780 -20.13 10.52 -0.10
CA CYS A 780 -20.55 11.05 1.20
C CYS A 780 -19.75 10.53 2.41
N ALA A 781 -18.89 9.52 2.23
CA ALA A 781 -17.95 9.05 3.24
C ALA A 781 -16.53 9.66 3.12
N GLY A 782 -16.31 10.56 2.15
CA GLY A 782 -15.00 11.13 1.78
C GLY A 782 -14.13 11.59 2.95
N THR A 783 -14.64 12.52 3.77
CA THR A 783 -13.89 13.05 4.92
C THR A 783 -13.49 11.95 5.92
N THR A 784 -14.42 11.06 6.28
CA THR A 784 -14.17 9.96 7.24
C THR A 784 -13.16 8.95 6.68
N VAL A 785 -13.18 8.69 5.37
CA VAL A 785 -12.17 7.86 4.70
C VAL A 785 -10.79 8.52 4.74
N ALA A 786 -10.72 9.83 4.44
CA ALA A 786 -9.47 10.59 4.52
C ALA A 786 -8.90 10.60 5.95
N LEU A 787 -9.74 10.68 6.98
CA LEU A 787 -9.32 10.61 8.39
C LEU A 787 -8.77 9.23 8.76
N THR A 788 -9.36 8.16 8.22
CA THR A 788 -8.83 6.79 8.39
C THR A 788 -7.46 6.65 7.75
N MET A 789 -7.29 7.12 6.51
CA MET A 789 -5.99 7.15 5.84
C MET A 789 -4.96 7.99 6.59
N ALA A 790 -5.35 9.13 7.15
CA ALA A 790 -4.50 9.97 7.97
C ALA A 790 -4.01 9.24 9.24
N GLN A 791 -4.91 8.54 9.94
CA GLN A 791 -4.56 7.72 11.10
C GLN A 791 -3.56 6.62 10.72
N ASP A 792 -3.78 5.95 9.59
CA ASP A 792 -2.86 4.92 9.08
C ASP A 792 -1.50 5.48 8.69
N TRP A 793 -1.45 6.66 8.06
CA TRP A 793 -0.19 7.32 7.69
C TRP A 793 0.63 7.71 8.92
N ILE A 794 -0.02 8.20 9.97
CA ILE A 794 0.65 8.55 11.22
C ILE A 794 1.13 7.29 11.95
N ARG A 795 0.27 6.27 12.10
CA ARG A 795 0.62 5.02 12.78
C ARG A 795 1.71 4.22 12.07
N SER A 796 1.76 4.27 10.74
CA SER A 796 2.82 3.63 9.95
C SER A 796 4.11 4.45 9.85
N GLY A 797 4.17 5.62 10.50
CA GLY A 797 5.35 6.49 10.50
C GLY A 797 5.64 7.16 9.16
N LYS A 798 4.67 7.21 8.23
CA LYS A 798 4.82 7.93 6.95
C LYS A 798 4.81 9.44 7.13
N CYS A 799 4.09 9.92 8.14
CA CYS A 799 4.01 11.32 8.53
C CYS A 799 3.99 11.41 10.05
N GLN A 800 4.44 12.52 10.64
CA GLN A 800 4.10 12.83 12.03
C GLN A 800 2.77 13.57 12.13
N ARG A 801 2.33 14.16 11.00
CA ARG A 801 1.21 15.08 10.94
C ARG A 801 0.49 14.94 9.60
N VAL A 802 -0.83 15.04 9.59
CA VAL A 802 -1.60 15.05 8.35
C VAL A 802 -2.66 16.14 8.42
N VAL A 803 -2.76 16.93 7.35
CA VAL A 803 -3.84 17.90 7.15
C VAL A 803 -4.88 17.28 6.22
N VAL A 804 -6.05 16.99 6.75
CA VAL A 804 -7.20 16.51 5.99
C VAL A 804 -8.08 17.70 5.64
N ILE A 805 -8.31 17.93 4.36
CA ILE A 805 -9.25 18.93 3.85
C ILE A 805 -10.36 18.25 3.06
N ALA A 806 -11.55 18.83 3.09
CA ALA A 806 -12.64 18.43 2.22
C ALA A 806 -13.42 19.65 1.74
N GLY A 807 -13.98 19.56 0.53
CA GLY A 807 -14.79 20.62 -0.06
C GLY A 807 -15.71 20.09 -1.14
N ASP A 808 -16.97 20.53 -1.11
CA ASP A 808 -17.98 20.24 -2.15
C ASP A 808 -18.94 21.43 -2.27
N VAL A 809 -19.31 21.80 -3.49
CA VAL A 809 -20.19 22.95 -3.79
C VAL A 809 -21.47 22.55 -4.54
N ALA A 810 -22.01 21.36 -4.23
CA ALA A 810 -23.14 20.76 -4.94
C ALA A 810 -24.44 21.60 -4.94
N ALA A 811 -24.61 22.49 -3.95
CA ALA A 811 -25.75 23.39 -3.83
C ALA A 811 -25.52 24.79 -4.44
N ASN A 812 -24.40 25.04 -5.11
CA ASN A 812 -24.18 26.32 -5.80
C ASN A 812 -25.07 26.45 -7.06
N GLU A 813 -25.24 27.66 -7.57
CA GLU A 813 -26.14 27.92 -8.70
C GLU A 813 -25.76 27.17 -9.99
N THR A 814 -24.49 26.86 -10.18
CA THR A 814 -24.00 26.11 -11.34
C THR A 814 -24.38 24.63 -11.25
N LEU A 815 -24.11 23.99 -10.13
CA LEU A 815 -24.24 22.53 -9.97
C LEU A 815 -25.63 22.11 -9.52
N LEU A 816 -26.32 22.92 -8.72
CA LEU A 816 -27.62 22.56 -8.16
C LEU A 816 -28.63 22.18 -9.24
N PRO A 817 -28.74 22.86 -10.41
CA PRO A 817 -29.65 22.42 -11.46
C PRO A 817 -29.33 21.03 -12.02
N TRP A 818 -28.08 20.57 -11.96
CA TRP A 818 -27.66 19.26 -12.46
C TRP A 818 -27.72 18.19 -11.37
N ILE A 819 -27.03 18.41 -10.26
CA ILE A 819 -26.95 17.48 -9.13
C ILE A 819 -28.31 17.37 -8.45
N GLY A 820 -28.99 18.50 -8.22
CA GLY A 820 -30.35 18.56 -7.71
C GLY A 820 -31.35 17.80 -8.57
N SER A 821 -31.32 18.01 -9.89
CA SER A 821 -32.13 17.21 -10.82
C SER A 821 -31.82 15.72 -10.76
N GLY A 822 -30.55 15.34 -10.59
CA GLY A 822 -30.13 13.96 -10.36
C GLY A 822 -30.78 13.35 -9.12
N PHE A 823 -30.62 13.96 -7.95
CA PHE A 823 -31.25 13.48 -6.72
C PHE A 823 -32.78 13.53 -6.77
N ARG A 824 -33.35 14.51 -7.49
CA ARG A 824 -34.79 14.58 -7.76
C ARG A 824 -35.26 13.40 -8.59
N SER A 825 -34.52 13.04 -9.64
CA SER A 825 -34.82 11.87 -10.49
C SER A 825 -34.79 10.55 -9.73
N LEU A 826 -33.89 10.43 -8.75
CA LEU A 826 -33.79 9.27 -7.86
C LEU A 826 -34.90 9.20 -6.81
N GLY A 827 -35.69 10.27 -6.67
CA GLY A 827 -36.68 10.42 -5.60
C GLY A 827 -36.06 10.59 -4.21
N ALA A 828 -34.81 11.03 -4.15
CA ALA A 828 -34.04 11.14 -2.91
C ALA A 828 -34.02 12.56 -2.32
N ALA A 829 -34.33 13.59 -3.11
CA ALA A 829 -34.37 14.99 -2.67
C ALA A 829 -35.75 15.38 -2.13
N SER A 830 -35.77 16.22 -1.08
CA SER A 830 -36.98 16.89 -0.61
C SER A 830 -37.40 18.01 -1.56
N ILE A 831 -38.71 18.25 -1.65
CA ILE A 831 -39.31 19.36 -2.39
C ILE A 831 -40.16 20.27 -1.48
N ALA A 832 -40.09 20.09 -0.16
CA ALA A 832 -40.81 20.94 0.77
C ALA A 832 -40.24 22.38 0.75
N SER A 833 -41.13 23.36 0.80
CA SER A 833 -40.78 24.79 0.72
C SER A 833 -40.44 25.42 2.07
N ASN A 834 -40.79 24.75 3.18
CA ASN A 834 -40.49 25.21 4.54
C ASN A 834 -39.42 24.32 5.18
N VAL A 835 -38.47 24.93 5.89
CA VAL A 835 -37.36 24.22 6.55
C VAL A 835 -37.89 23.20 7.56
N SER A 836 -38.91 23.55 8.34
CA SER A 836 -39.53 22.66 9.35
C SER A 836 -40.16 21.40 8.77
N ASP A 837 -40.45 21.41 7.46
CA ASP A 837 -41.09 20.31 6.74
C ASP A 837 -40.10 19.54 5.84
N ALA A 838 -38.85 20.00 5.72
CA ALA A 838 -37.82 19.39 4.88
C ALA A 838 -36.67 18.78 5.69
N ALA A 839 -36.22 19.48 6.74
CA ALA A 839 -35.07 19.12 7.55
C ALA A 839 -35.49 18.24 8.75
N LEU A 840 -35.74 16.95 8.49
CA LEU A 840 -36.50 16.06 9.40
C LEU A 840 -35.73 14.80 9.86
N PRO A 841 -34.51 14.89 10.41
CA PRO A 841 -33.75 13.70 10.82
C PRO A 841 -34.52 12.88 11.86
N PHE A 842 -34.64 11.56 11.62
CA PHE A 842 -35.38 10.59 12.46
C PHE A 842 -36.89 10.81 12.64
N ASP A 843 -37.50 11.87 12.09
CA ASP A 843 -38.92 12.17 12.24
C ASP A 843 -39.78 11.37 11.27
N SER A 844 -40.94 10.85 11.68
CA SER A 844 -41.84 10.09 10.78
C SER A 844 -42.27 10.81 9.50
N ARG A 845 -42.11 12.14 9.44
CA ARG A 845 -42.46 13.02 8.30
C ARG A 845 -41.35 13.15 7.25
N ARG A 846 -40.21 12.45 7.39
CA ARG A 846 -39.08 12.47 6.44
C ARG A 846 -39.55 12.33 4.99
N ASN A 847 -39.01 13.17 4.10
CA ASN A 847 -39.47 13.23 2.71
C ASN A 847 -38.34 13.39 1.68
N GLY A 848 -37.08 13.27 2.09
CA GLY A 848 -35.91 13.40 1.23
C GLY A 848 -34.83 14.30 1.82
N MET A 849 -33.66 14.29 1.19
CA MET A 849 -32.53 15.09 1.61
C MET A 849 -32.57 16.52 1.11
N LEU A 850 -31.97 17.42 1.88
CA LEU A 850 -31.59 18.76 1.47
C LEU A 850 -30.16 18.76 0.98
N LEU A 851 -29.90 19.33 -0.19
CA LEU A 851 -28.54 19.46 -0.72
C LEU A 851 -27.79 20.58 -0.02
N GLY A 852 -26.52 20.34 0.31
CA GLY A 852 -25.64 21.35 0.88
C GLY A 852 -24.31 21.47 0.14
N SER A 853 -23.63 22.57 0.43
CA SER A 853 -22.24 22.85 0.07
C SER A 853 -21.43 23.05 1.35
N GLY A 854 -20.12 22.85 1.31
CA GLY A 854 -19.31 23.02 2.51
C GLY A 854 -17.82 22.80 2.30
N ALA A 855 -17.05 23.08 3.34
CA ALA A 855 -15.67 22.65 3.45
C ALA A 855 -15.30 22.38 4.92
N VAL A 856 -14.38 21.44 5.16
CA VAL A 856 -13.80 21.19 6.48
C VAL A 856 -12.29 20.99 6.39
N GLY A 857 -11.59 21.34 7.46
CA GLY A 857 -10.16 21.07 7.64
C GLY A 857 -9.92 20.45 9.00
N LEU A 858 -9.07 19.44 9.08
CA LEU A 858 -8.64 18.80 10.33
C LEU A 858 -7.13 18.57 10.29
N VAL A 859 -6.45 18.85 11.41
CA VAL A 859 -5.02 18.58 11.60
C VAL A 859 -4.87 17.46 12.63
N LEU A 860 -4.27 16.36 12.20
CA LEU A 860 -3.97 15.19 13.02
C LEU A 860 -2.47 15.14 13.28
N GLU A 861 -2.07 14.91 14.52
CA GLU A 861 -0.67 14.79 14.95
C GLU A 861 -0.46 13.54 15.80
N ALA A 862 0.70 12.91 15.67
CA ALA A 862 1.15 11.90 16.61
C ALA A 862 1.33 12.52 18.02
N ALA A 863 0.90 11.83 19.08
CA ALA A 863 1.03 12.33 20.45
C ALA A 863 2.49 12.58 20.91
N GLY A 864 3.48 11.99 20.22
CA GLY A 864 4.90 12.24 20.45
C GLY A 864 5.48 13.42 19.63
N ALA A 865 4.67 14.12 18.83
CA ALA A 865 5.14 15.24 18.03
C ALA A 865 5.59 16.40 18.93
N SER A 866 6.82 16.90 18.73
CA SER A 866 7.42 17.99 19.52
C SER A 866 6.58 19.26 19.53
N THR A 867 5.82 19.48 18.47
CA THR A 867 4.88 20.60 18.33
C THR A 867 3.86 20.64 19.46
N LEU A 868 3.46 19.51 20.05
CA LEU A 868 2.41 19.46 21.07
C LEU A 868 2.76 20.22 22.36
N GLN A 869 4.04 20.51 22.58
CA GLN A 869 4.52 21.35 23.70
C GLN A 869 3.95 22.78 23.66
N ARG A 870 3.39 23.22 22.53
CA ARG A 870 2.75 24.54 22.39
C ARG A 870 1.39 24.66 23.10
N PHE A 871 0.73 23.54 23.39
CA PHE A 871 -0.52 23.56 24.14
C PHE A 871 -0.23 23.51 25.64
N PRO A 872 -0.84 24.38 26.47
CA PRO A 872 -0.71 24.32 27.92
C PRO A 872 -1.08 22.94 28.47
N ALA A 873 -0.33 22.46 29.45
CA ALA A 873 -0.63 21.22 30.14
C ALA A 873 -2.07 21.26 30.72
N GLY A 874 -2.88 20.25 30.43
CA GLY A 874 -4.30 20.20 30.82
C GLY A 874 -5.29 20.84 29.84
N SER A 875 -4.83 21.33 28.68
CA SER A 875 -5.74 21.77 27.61
C SER A 875 -6.63 20.61 27.14
N PRO A 876 -7.96 20.81 27.00
CA PRO A 876 -8.85 19.75 26.51
C PRO A 876 -8.38 19.26 25.14
N SER A 877 -8.03 17.98 25.05
CA SER A 877 -7.55 17.37 23.81
C SER A 877 -8.49 16.26 23.36
N VAL A 878 -8.52 16.01 22.05
CA VAL A 878 -9.37 14.97 21.47
C VAL A 878 -8.49 14.04 20.66
N GLN A 879 -8.61 12.75 20.95
CA GLN A 879 -7.92 11.68 20.27
C GLN A 879 -8.86 11.04 19.23
N LEU A 880 -8.35 10.78 18.03
CA LEU A 880 -8.96 9.80 17.12
C LEU A 880 -8.46 8.41 17.56
N VAL A 881 -9.31 7.69 18.29
CA VAL A 881 -8.98 6.42 18.95
C VAL A 881 -8.88 5.30 17.93
N ALA A 882 -9.93 5.13 17.13
CA ALA A 882 -10.03 4.06 16.16
C ALA A 882 -10.77 4.53 14.91
N SER A 883 -10.46 3.91 13.77
CA SER A 883 -11.18 4.10 12.53
C SER A 883 -11.25 2.77 11.76
N GLN A 884 -12.22 2.64 10.86
CA GLN A 884 -12.43 1.44 10.05
C GLN A 884 -13.06 1.79 8.71
N LEU A 885 -12.52 1.21 7.64
CA LEU A 885 -13.13 1.20 6.31
C LEU A 885 -13.79 -0.15 6.03
N SER A 886 -14.87 -0.13 5.26
CA SER A 886 -15.56 -1.31 4.78
C SER A 886 -16.27 -1.06 3.44
N ASN A 887 -16.68 -2.16 2.80
CA ASN A 887 -17.51 -2.16 1.60
C ASN A 887 -18.50 -3.32 1.68
N SER A 888 -19.79 -3.06 1.44
CA SER A 888 -20.80 -4.13 1.41
C SER A 888 -20.98 -4.76 0.03
N ALA A 889 -20.46 -4.14 -1.04
CA ALA A 889 -20.66 -4.57 -2.43
C ALA A 889 -22.14 -4.83 -2.80
N PHE A 890 -23.08 -4.20 -2.08
CA PHE A 890 -24.49 -4.55 -2.12
C PHE A 890 -25.26 -3.80 -3.21
N HIS A 891 -25.21 -2.47 -3.18
CA HIS A 891 -25.92 -1.63 -4.13
C HIS A 891 -25.23 -0.27 -4.29
N GLY A 892 -25.44 0.35 -5.45
CA GLY A 892 -24.91 1.69 -5.74
C GLY A 892 -25.46 2.81 -4.84
N ALA A 893 -26.54 2.58 -4.08
CA ALA A 893 -27.29 3.60 -3.34
C ALA A 893 -28.09 3.11 -2.13
N SER A 894 -28.22 1.80 -1.95
CA SER A 894 -28.91 1.20 -0.80
C SER A 894 -27.89 0.55 0.11
N LEU A 895 -28.19 0.47 1.40
CA LEU A 895 -27.32 -0.14 2.41
C LEU A 895 -27.86 -1.52 2.81
N ASP A 896 -26.96 -2.49 2.91
CA ASP A 896 -27.24 -3.82 3.47
C ASP A 896 -27.22 -3.75 5.00
N LYS A 897 -28.40 -3.72 5.62
CA LYS A 897 -28.52 -3.53 7.07
C LYS A 897 -27.85 -4.64 7.88
N GLU A 898 -27.88 -5.90 7.42
CA GLU A 898 -27.23 -7.02 8.09
C GLU A 898 -25.71 -6.88 8.05
N HIS A 899 -25.16 -6.56 6.88
CA HIS A 899 -23.71 -6.31 6.74
C HIS A 899 -23.26 -5.08 7.53
N MET A 900 -24.03 -3.99 7.50
CA MET A 900 -23.74 -2.79 8.32
C MET A 900 -23.65 -3.12 9.81
N ALA A 901 -24.60 -3.92 10.31
CA ALA A 901 -24.60 -4.39 11.69
C ALA A 901 -23.35 -5.22 12.02
N GLN A 902 -22.94 -6.13 11.13
CA GLN A 902 -21.71 -6.92 11.31
C GLN A 902 -20.47 -6.03 11.37
N GLU A 903 -20.39 -5.03 10.50
CA GLU A 903 -19.23 -4.15 10.41
C GLU A 903 -19.08 -3.20 11.60
N LEU A 904 -20.18 -2.66 12.14
CA LEU A 904 -20.11 -1.92 13.41
C LEU A 904 -19.71 -2.83 14.57
N ASN A 905 -20.28 -4.04 14.64
CA ASN A 905 -19.90 -4.99 15.68
C ASN A 905 -18.41 -5.34 15.63
N ARG A 906 -17.87 -5.52 14.42
CA ARG A 906 -16.44 -5.75 14.20
C ARG A 906 -15.60 -4.54 14.64
N PHE A 907 -16.04 -3.33 14.31
CA PHE A 907 -15.36 -2.09 14.71
C PHE A 907 -15.31 -1.94 16.24
N LEU A 908 -16.47 -2.08 16.90
CA LEU A 908 -16.56 -1.93 18.36
C LEU A 908 -15.85 -3.07 19.10
N GLN A 909 -15.86 -4.28 18.56
CA GLN A 909 -15.05 -5.37 19.12
C GLN A 909 -13.55 -5.02 19.07
N ALA A 910 -13.07 -4.44 17.98
CA ALA A 910 -11.69 -3.98 17.90
C ALA A 910 -11.40 -2.90 18.95
N VAL A 911 -12.28 -1.91 19.11
CA VAL A 911 -12.20 -0.87 20.14
C VAL A 911 -12.10 -1.47 21.55
N GLU A 912 -12.96 -2.44 21.88
CA GLU A 912 -12.96 -3.14 23.16
C GLU A 912 -11.63 -3.87 23.39
N THR A 913 -11.13 -4.57 22.38
CA THR A 913 -9.91 -5.38 22.51
C THR A 913 -8.62 -4.58 22.49
N GLU A 914 -8.55 -3.48 21.74
CA GLU A 914 -7.31 -2.72 21.51
C GLU A 914 -7.18 -1.52 22.45
N HIS A 915 -8.30 -0.95 22.89
CA HIS A 915 -8.32 0.25 23.73
C HIS A 915 -8.99 0.02 25.09
N GLY A 916 -9.57 -1.17 25.34
CA GLY A 916 -10.20 -1.49 26.61
C GLY A 916 -11.45 -0.66 26.91
N ILE A 917 -12.12 -0.11 25.88
CA ILE A 917 -13.31 0.73 26.01
C ILE A 917 -14.57 -0.13 25.77
N PRO A 918 -15.34 -0.51 26.81
CA PRO A 918 -16.52 -1.36 26.67
C PRO A 918 -17.67 -0.64 25.96
N ARG A 919 -18.48 -1.38 25.19
CA ARG A 919 -19.71 -0.83 24.57
C ARG A 919 -20.67 -0.17 25.56
N ALA A 920 -20.77 -0.69 26.78
CA ALA A 920 -21.61 -0.10 27.83
C ALA A 920 -21.14 1.32 28.21
N VAL A 921 -19.83 1.56 28.22
CA VAL A 921 -19.26 2.89 28.48
C VAL A 921 -19.51 3.80 27.27
N LEU A 922 -19.31 3.32 26.05
CA LEU A 922 -19.64 4.07 24.84
C LEU A 922 -21.13 4.43 24.77
N ALA A 923 -22.03 3.57 25.26
CA ALA A 923 -23.45 3.85 25.31
C ALA A 923 -23.83 4.88 26.40
N ALA A 924 -23.14 4.87 27.54
CA ALA A 924 -23.45 5.75 28.67
C ALA A 924 -22.80 7.14 28.56
N GLU A 925 -21.58 7.20 28.02
CA GLU A 925 -20.73 8.40 27.94
C GLU A 925 -20.47 8.82 26.48
N GLY A 926 -21.22 8.27 25.53
CA GLY A 926 -21.02 8.54 24.10
C GLY A 926 -22.15 9.31 23.44
N VAL A 927 -21.77 9.97 22.35
CA VAL A 927 -22.69 10.50 21.33
C VAL A 927 -22.44 9.79 20.01
N TYR A 928 -23.50 9.48 19.28
CA TYR A 928 -23.44 8.97 17.92
C TYR A 928 -23.81 10.07 16.93
N TYR A 929 -22.88 10.41 16.04
CA TYR A 929 -23.11 11.34 14.94
C TYR A 929 -23.61 10.59 13.71
N SER A 930 -24.90 10.75 13.44
CA SER A 930 -25.63 9.99 12.44
C SER A 930 -25.35 10.41 11.00
N HIS A 931 -25.38 9.44 10.08
CA HIS A 931 -25.29 9.71 8.65
C HIS A 931 -26.63 10.19 8.06
N GLU A 932 -27.76 9.88 8.68
CA GLU A 932 -29.13 10.14 8.24
C GLU A 932 -29.31 11.43 7.45
N THR A 933 -29.90 11.29 6.26
CA THR A 933 -30.02 12.34 5.24
C THR A 933 -31.44 12.87 5.06
N CYS A 934 -32.37 12.57 5.96
CA CYS A 934 -33.82 12.76 5.86
C CYS A 934 -34.52 11.94 4.76
N THR A 935 -33.88 10.89 4.25
CA THR A 935 -34.42 10.07 3.14
C THR A 935 -35.34 8.96 3.66
N GLN A 936 -36.42 8.70 2.92
CA GLN A 936 -37.38 7.63 3.26
C GLN A 936 -37.92 6.99 1.98
N ALA A 937 -37.29 5.89 1.54
CA ALA A 937 -37.80 5.13 0.40
C ALA A 937 -38.98 4.23 0.80
N THR A 938 -38.84 3.52 1.92
CA THR A 938 -39.93 2.81 2.62
C THR A 938 -39.69 2.91 4.13
N PRO A 939 -40.68 2.58 5.00
CA PRO A 939 -40.47 2.61 6.44
C PRO A 939 -39.30 1.75 6.95
N THR A 940 -38.92 0.71 6.21
CA THR A 940 -37.81 -0.22 6.54
C THR A 940 -36.63 -0.13 5.57
N SER A 941 -36.62 0.87 4.67
CA SER A 941 -35.54 1.10 3.71
C SER A 941 -35.21 2.60 3.71
N SER A 942 -34.48 3.01 4.74
CA SER A 942 -33.95 4.36 4.93
C SER A 942 -32.60 4.31 5.62
N CYS A 943 -31.83 5.40 5.54
CA CYS A 943 -30.53 5.48 6.20
C CYS A 943 -30.64 5.28 7.73
N SER A 944 -31.60 5.95 8.35
CA SER A 944 -31.92 5.90 9.79
C SER A 944 -32.40 4.53 10.22
N PHE A 945 -33.20 3.84 9.40
CA PHE A 945 -33.59 2.46 9.72
C PHE A 945 -32.36 1.56 9.79
N THR A 946 -31.48 1.64 8.79
CA THR A 946 -30.23 0.86 8.77
C THR A 946 -29.29 1.24 9.92
N GLU A 947 -29.13 2.53 10.21
CA GLU A 947 -28.30 3.00 11.32
C GLU A 947 -28.81 2.50 12.67
N LEU A 948 -30.12 2.62 12.93
CA LEU A 948 -30.71 2.17 14.19
C LEU A 948 -30.72 0.64 14.31
N TYR A 949 -30.89 -0.09 13.21
CA TYR A 949 -30.72 -1.54 13.18
C TYR A 949 -29.29 -1.95 13.58
N MET A 950 -28.29 -1.29 12.99
CA MET A 950 -26.88 -1.49 13.28
C MET A 950 -26.54 -1.13 14.74
N LEU A 951 -27.01 0.01 15.23
CA LEU A 951 -26.78 0.43 16.62
C LEU A 951 -27.46 -0.50 17.63
N ARG A 952 -28.69 -0.96 17.36
CA ARG A 952 -29.39 -1.93 18.22
C ARG A 952 -28.66 -3.27 18.26
N SER A 953 -28.12 -3.73 17.13
CA SER A 953 -27.28 -4.93 17.08
C SER A 953 -26.01 -4.78 17.92
N ALA A 954 -25.42 -3.59 17.96
CA ALA A 954 -24.18 -3.33 18.69
C ALA A 954 -24.39 -3.10 20.21
N PHE A 955 -25.36 -2.29 20.59
CA PHE A 955 -25.55 -1.81 21.97
C PHE A 955 -26.73 -2.48 22.69
N GLY A 956 -27.56 -3.23 21.97
CA GLY A 956 -28.84 -3.70 22.47
C GLY A 956 -29.81 -2.56 22.75
N ASP A 957 -30.99 -2.94 23.21
CA ASP A 957 -32.07 -2.00 23.51
C ASP A 957 -31.72 -1.07 24.69
N ALA A 958 -31.11 -1.60 25.75
CA ALA A 958 -30.75 -0.81 26.93
C ALA A 958 -29.65 0.23 26.62
N GLY A 959 -28.63 -0.14 25.83
CA GLY A 959 -27.57 0.78 25.45
C GLY A 959 -28.04 1.86 24.47
N LEU A 960 -28.99 1.54 23.58
CA LEU A 960 -29.57 2.53 22.67
C LEU A 960 -30.41 3.58 23.43
N ASP A 961 -31.03 3.23 24.55
CA ASP A 961 -31.79 4.18 25.38
C ASP A 961 -30.88 5.18 26.11
N THR A 962 -29.60 4.85 26.31
CA THR A 962 -28.62 5.73 26.96
C THR A 962 -27.79 6.54 25.98
N LEU A 963 -27.51 5.99 24.79
CA LEU A 963 -26.68 6.62 23.76
C LEU A 963 -27.37 7.87 23.18
N VAL A 964 -26.68 9.02 23.20
CA VAL A 964 -27.21 10.25 22.60
C VAL A 964 -27.01 10.22 21.08
N LEU A 965 -28.04 10.54 20.30
CA LEU A 965 -27.95 10.66 18.85
C LEU A 965 -27.92 12.14 18.43
N ALA A 966 -26.99 12.50 17.55
CA ALA A 966 -26.85 13.83 16.98
C ALA A 966 -26.82 13.78 15.44
N ASN A 967 -27.30 14.85 14.79
CA ASN A 967 -27.28 15.02 13.34
C ASN A 967 -27.17 16.51 13.01
N THR A 968 -26.43 16.86 11.96
CA THR A 968 -26.16 18.26 11.59
C THR A 968 -26.75 18.63 10.23
N LYS A 969 -27.08 17.64 9.40
CA LYS A 969 -27.54 17.84 8.01
C LYS A 969 -28.86 18.58 7.91
N ALA A 970 -29.66 18.57 8.97
CA ALA A 970 -30.91 19.29 9.06
C ALA A 970 -30.74 20.83 8.98
N PHE A 971 -29.60 21.35 9.43
CA PHE A 971 -29.31 22.79 9.36
C PHE A 971 -28.13 23.12 8.44
N THR A 972 -27.25 22.17 8.11
CA THR A 972 -26.14 22.38 7.15
C THR A 972 -26.46 21.93 5.72
N GLY A 973 -27.56 21.21 5.51
CA GLY A 973 -27.77 20.40 4.31
C GLY A 973 -26.80 19.22 4.25
N HIS A 974 -26.98 18.35 3.26
CA HIS A 974 -26.06 17.27 2.97
C HIS A 974 -24.95 17.73 2.03
N ALA A 975 -23.79 18.08 2.59
CA ALA A 975 -22.61 18.60 1.86
C ALA A 975 -21.73 17.52 1.22
N MET A 976 -22.32 16.40 0.80
CA MET A 976 -21.64 15.33 0.07
C MET A 976 -20.41 14.82 0.81
N GLY A 977 -19.20 14.97 0.24
CA GLY A 977 -17.95 14.44 0.79
C GLY A 977 -17.43 15.16 2.02
N VAL A 978 -18.06 16.28 2.39
CA VAL A 978 -17.76 17.11 3.55
C VAL A 978 -18.53 16.61 4.76
N SER A 979 -17.80 16.23 5.81
CA SER A 979 -18.41 15.76 7.07
C SER A 979 -18.25 16.81 8.17
N PHE A 980 -19.22 17.73 8.27
CA PHE A 980 -19.32 18.67 9.40
C PHE A 980 -19.41 17.94 10.75
N GLU A 981 -19.96 16.74 10.74
CA GLU A 981 -20.10 15.87 11.91
C GLU A 981 -18.74 15.54 12.54
N GLU A 982 -17.66 15.42 11.77
CA GLU A 982 -16.32 15.11 12.33
C GLU A 982 -15.77 16.32 13.09
N VAL A 983 -15.90 17.52 12.49
CA VAL A 983 -15.48 18.78 13.11
C VAL A 983 -16.28 19.05 14.37
N ILE A 984 -17.61 18.84 14.33
CA ILE A 984 -18.50 19.07 15.46
C ILE A 984 -18.33 17.98 16.54
N ALA A 985 -18.00 16.74 16.17
CA ALA A 985 -17.63 15.71 17.13
C ALA A 985 -16.39 16.13 17.93
N VAL A 986 -15.34 16.60 17.26
CA VAL A 986 -14.11 17.08 17.92
C VAL A 986 -14.40 18.31 18.79
N GLU A 987 -15.05 19.33 18.24
CA GLU A 987 -15.29 20.58 18.98
C GLU A 987 -16.29 20.39 20.12
N GLY A 988 -17.31 19.56 19.90
CA GLY A 988 -18.30 19.23 20.91
C GLY A 988 -17.71 18.44 22.08
N LEU A 989 -16.80 17.49 21.82
CA LEU A 989 -16.06 16.81 22.88
C LEU A 989 -15.14 17.78 23.65
N LYS A 990 -14.42 18.67 22.96
CA LYS A 990 -13.57 19.68 23.62
C LYS A 990 -14.37 20.57 24.58
N ARG A 991 -15.53 21.04 24.14
CA ARG A 991 -16.38 21.98 24.91
C ARG A 991 -17.38 21.31 25.85
N GLY A 992 -17.64 20.01 25.68
CA GLY A 992 -18.75 19.31 26.34
C GLY A 992 -20.12 19.83 25.88
N VAL A 993 -20.27 20.17 24.59
CA VAL A 993 -21.49 20.75 24.00
C VAL A 993 -21.88 19.94 22.77
N LEU A 994 -23.17 19.63 22.59
CA LEU A 994 -23.68 18.93 21.41
C LEU A 994 -24.66 19.80 20.62
N PRO A 995 -24.75 19.64 19.28
CA PRO A 995 -25.76 20.31 18.48
C PRO A 995 -27.16 19.72 18.69
N PRO A 996 -28.23 20.51 18.51
CA PRO A 996 -29.60 20.00 18.56
C PRO A 996 -29.95 19.17 17.32
N VAL A 997 -30.79 18.15 17.50
CA VAL A 997 -31.53 17.54 16.38
C VAL A 997 -32.78 18.40 16.12
N VAL A 998 -32.69 19.30 15.14
CA VAL A 998 -33.73 20.31 14.86
C VAL A 998 -34.97 19.72 14.18
N ASN A 999 -36.11 20.41 14.33
CA ASN A 999 -37.42 20.12 13.71
C ASN A 999 -38.07 18.74 13.99
N PHE A 1000 -37.47 17.90 14.84
CA PHE A 1000 -38.08 16.66 15.28
C PHE A 1000 -39.33 16.93 16.13
N SER A 1001 -40.48 16.41 15.72
CA SER A 1001 -41.75 16.54 16.44
C SER A 1001 -42.54 15.24 16.52
N SER A 1002 -42.30 14.27 15.63
CA SER A 1002 -43.07 13.02 15.55
C SER A 1002 -42.17 11.78 15.52
N HIS A 1003 -42.42 10.85 16.45
CA HIS A 1003 -41.67 9.61 16.58
C HIS A 1003 -42.07 8.59 15.50
N ASP A 1004 -41.08 7.93 14.91
CA ASP A 1004 -41.29 6.87 13.91
C ASP A 1004 -41.18 5.48 14.56
N ALA A 1005 -42.33 4.81 14.71
CA ALA A 1005 -42.41 3.47 15.29
C ALA A 1005 -41.69 2.40 14.45
N HIS A 1006 -41.45 2.62 13.16
CA HIS A 1006 -40.67 1.70 12.32
C HIS A 1006 -39.17 1.80 12.58
N LEU A 1007 -38.68 2.97 12.99
CA LEU A 1007 -37.28 3.17 13.38
C LEU A 1007 -36.98 2.57 14.75
N SER A 1008 -37.87 2.78 15.72
CA SER A 1008 -37.76 2.19 17.05
C SER A 1008 -39.13 2.11 17.71
N PRO A 1009 -39.46 1.01 18.41
CA PRO A 1009 -40.69 0.95 19.20
C PRO A 1009 -40.65 1.87 20.43
N ARG A 1010 -39.48 2.40 20.78
CA ARG A 1010 -39.25 3.28 21.94
C ARG A 1010 -38.67 4.63 21.48
N PRO A 1011 -38.96 5.74 22.20
CA PRO A 1011 -38.43 7.05 21.86
C PRO A 1011 -36.90 7.08 21.78
N LEU A 1012 -36.36 7.74 20.76
CA LEU A 1012 -34.91 7.90 20.57
C LEU A 1012 -34.37 9.02 21.48
N ARG A 1013 -33.17 8.83 22.04
CA ARG A 1013 -32.47 9.86 22.83
C ARG A 1013 -31.74 10.85 21.92
N LEU A 1014 -32.50 11.72 21.27
CA LEU A 1014 -31.96 12.76 20.40
C LEU A 1014 -31.37 13.92 21.20
N SER A 1015 -30.23 14.46 20.75
CA SER A 1015 -29.61 15.65 21.34
C SER A 1015 -30.56 16.86 21.29
N LYS A 1016 -30.65 17.59 22.41
CA LYS A 1016 -31.48 18.81 22.55
C LYS A 1016 -30.69 20.10 22.37
N GLY A 1017 -29.39 20.00 22.09
CA GLY A 1017 -28.49 21.15 22.07
C GLY A 1017 -27.98 21.50 23.47
N GLY A 1018 -26.83 22.16 23.55
CA GLY A 1018 -26.28 22.68 24.81
C GLY A 1018 -25.31 21.72 25.50
N ALA A 1019 -25.21 21.81 26.83
CA ALA A 1019 -24.15 21.17 27.61
C ALA A 1019 -24.38 19.67 27.88
N TYR A 1020 -23.39 18.85 27.56
CA TYR A 1020 -23.32 17.41 27.82
C TYR A 1020 -21.94 17.05 28.43
N PRO A 1021 -21.64 17.49 29.66
CA PRO A 1021 -20.30 17.34 30.25
C PRO A 1021 -19.90 15.89 30.54
N HIS A 1022 -20.86 14.97 30.58
CA HIS A 1022 -20.63 13.54 30.77
C HIS A 1022 -20.19 12.81 29.49
N VAL A 1023 -20.34 13.44 28.32
CA VAL A 1023 -19.97 12.82 27.04
C VAL A 1023 -18.45 12.90 26.87
N LYS A 1024 -17.82 11.73 26.77
CA LYS A 1024 -16.38 11.56 26.53
C LYS A 1024 -16.06 10.95 25.18
N TYR A 1025 -17.01 10.27 24.54
CA TYR A 1025 -16.80 9.56 23.29
C TYR A 1025 -17.72 10.08 22.19
N ALA A 1026 -17.22 10.13 20.96
CA ALA A 1026 -18.03 10.41 19.78
C ALA A 1026 -17.82 9.31 18.73
N LEU A 1027 -18.87 8.54 18.46
CA LEU A 1027 -18.90 7.52 17.42
C LEU A 1027 -19.52 8.11 16.16
N ARG A 1028 -18.83 7.97 15.02
CA ARG A 1028 -19.30 8.46 13.73
C ARG A 1028 -19.35 7.31 12.74
N PHE A 1029 -20.45 7.26 12.00
CA PHE A 1029 -20.65 6.41 10.84
C PHE A 1029 -20.86 7.28 9.61
N ALA A 1030 -20.20 6.94 8.51
CA ALA A 1030 -20.45 7.54 7.22
C ALA A 1030 -20.63 6.46 6.14
N ALA A 1031 -21.58 6.69 5.23
CA ALA A 1031 -21.80 5.85 4.08
C ALA A 1031 -21.83 6.68 2.79
N GLY A 1032 -21.21 6.15 1.76
CA GLY A 1032 -21.19 6.72 0.41
C GLY A 1032 -21.94 5.85 -0.59
N PHE A 1033 -22.23 6.41 -1.76
CA PHE A 1033 -22.66 5.64 -2.93
C PHE A 1033 -21.63 4.56 -3.28
N GLY A 1034 -22.13 3.47 -3.86
CA GLY A 1034 -21.30 2.29 -4.13
C GLY A 1034 -20.93 1.50 -2.88
N SER A 1035 -21.70 1.65 -1.79
CA SER A 1035 -21.52 0.87 -0.56
C SER A 1035 -20.21 1.14 0.19
N GLN A 1036 -19.65 2.34 0.04
CA GLN A 1036 -18.43 2.75 0.74
C GLN A 1036 -18.74 3.13 2.19
N ILE A 1037 -18.12 2.47 3.16
CA ILE A 1037 -18.49 2.54 4.58
C ILE A 1037 -17.27 2.95 5.39
N ALA A 1038 -17.46 3.88 6.33
CA ALA A 1038 -16.41 4.29 7.25
C ALA A 1038 -16.93 4.54 8.67
N PHE A 1039 -16.12 4.20 9.67
CA PHE A 1039 -16.38 4.46 11.09
C PHE A 1039 -15.19 5.17 11.71
N THR A 1040 -15.45 6.11 12.61
CA THR A 1040 -14.44 6.80 13.44
C THR A 1040 -14.94 6.87 14.89
N LEU A 1041 -14.01 6.73 15.84
CA LEU A 1041 -14.27 6.90 17.27
C LEU A 1041 -13.30 7.93 17.84
N TYR A 1042 -13.85 8.98 18.45
CA TYR A 1042 -13.11 10.01 19.16
C TYR A 1042 -13.27 9.88 20.67
N MET A 1043 -12.25 10.32 21.40
CA MET A 1043 -12.26 10.39 22.85
C MET A 1043 -11.71 11.73 23.33
N ARG A 1044 -12.39 12.34 24.30
CA ARG A 1044 -11.88 13.48 25.06
C ARG A 1044 -10.83 12.99 26.07
N LYS A 1045 -9.64 13.61 26.08
CA LYS A 1045 -8.59 13.39 27.06
C LYS A 1045 -8.55 14.48 28.11
#